data_AF-A0A091QEW0-F1
#
_entry.id   AF-A0A091QEW0-F1
#
_cell.length_a   1.000
_cell.length_b   1.000
_cell.length_c   1.000
_cell.angle_alpha   90.00
_cell.angle_beta   90.00
_cell.angle_gamma   90.00
#
_symmetry.space_group_name_H-M   'P 1'
#
loop_
_entity.id
_entity.type
_entity.pdbx_description
1 polymer ?
#
loop_
_entity_poly.entity_id
_entity_poly.type
_entity_poly.pdbx_seq_one_letter_code
_entity_poly.pdbx_strand_id
1 'polypeptide(L)'
;KTLKSDLSVTLVRVEHKGAILGDSSTADVLPDGTANYHFMTSFECSPDGPISLDDVVQNPLLLTVIEVLPKDKRQKEKTLPLGQAVVDLLPLLQGQSSFKVLAPLYAVPTFPSESLHLEAQGALEVTVCTEEPLLSPAELSKGNLLTVTLEAAYSVPEAFPPSAALQNYMACLQVPAPGEEEFPLLFTNGILKLAGEKEPLPRPKNWPLGDLVAPGALSIPNSFITGGPYEDEDGELNKREDREFRIQAEGRRRIVWDVERRRYLDPAAVLTLQKCISTCHYWPLEVCRVAVAAPSKGKTSKADKGDEEKQISFHGVAYVNVVPLLCPGVKQIRGAFPVFSYQDKEVLEKTKSQRSVFRDLGTQLGLTKRGSWASGVSAPRAAPPKAQKEDKATKDKDSNRMMSITTKLQPSDATVEAENATTLSLDGQQYVEAGTFLVVEIKLDKALVPKRSPQELAGRVKEMIPPRPPLPPQTAGAKKAVEDYHKHITSVALAILSEYHELFGKQLPQQGAIDPQTLEEQRRQLNFELNSSGKYFAFKEQLKYAVVKIVREKYLKTTAFESQEQLQAFLSELYVYLMEQMHVALNQLLSEEAASPAPPSRVTQEQLWLFAREAEVNKDYKLASLYHQQRLAQDQHNLQYWLDYGAFCLLLEEATKAQECFQQALSLDPQNIPSLLLCGVVAVELQHYEEAEVFFEDACCLEPSSVVAWTLAGLFYELQDNNIQAEMAFREAKKVLQAQERRIPGAAEGEGGEKHIPAECVRSPSPGPGERVP
;
A
#
# COMPACT_ATOMS: atom_id res chain seq x y z
N LYS A 1 54.43 -45.26 28.31
CA LYS A 1 53.70 -44.14 28.94
C LYS A 1 52.70 -43.66 27.91
N THR A 2 51.41 -43.92 28.09
CA THR A 2 50.36 -43.41 27.21
C THR A 2 50.32 -41.89 27.29
N LEU A 3 50.08 -41.21 26.17
CA LEU A 3 49.58 -39.84 26.25
C LEU A 3 48.19 -39.92 26.88
N LYS A 4 47.94 -39.10 27.89
CA LYS A 4 46.57 -38.62 28.09
C LYS A 4 46.29 -37.66 26.94
N SER A 5 45.30 -37.97 26.12
CA SER A 5 44.46 -36.90 25.59
C SER A 5 43.74 -36.32 26.80
N ASP A 6 44.00 -35.06 27.14
CA ASP A 6 43.21 -34.37 28.15
C ASP A 6 41.84 -34.08 27.53
N LEU A 7 40.91 -35.01 27.75
CA LEU A 7 39.51 -34.87 27.37
C LEU A 7 38.93 -33.72 28.20
N SER A 8 38.60 -32.62 27.53
CA SER A 8 37.89 -31.51 28.17
C SER A 8 36.47 -31.95 28.52
N VAL A 9 36.03 -31.58 29.72
CA VAL A 9 34.71 -31.91 30.24
C VAL A 9 33.88 -30.63 30.18
N THR A 10 32.77 -30.67 29.44
CA THR A 10 31.97 -29.48 29.13
C THR A 10 30.52 -29.65 29.58
N LEU A 11 29.83 -28.55 29.85
CA LEU A 11 28.38 -28.50 30.03
C LEU A 11 27.79 -27.30 29.27
N VAL A 12 26.51 -27.35 28.97
CA VAL A 12 25.75 -26.24 28.38
C VAL A 12 24.81 -25.67 29.44
N ARG A 13 24.90 -24.37 29.67
CA ARG A 13 23.89 -23.58 30.38
C ARG A 13 22.96 -22.91 29.37
N VAL A 14 21.66 -22.92 29.64
CA VAL A 14 20.66 -22.16 28.88
C VAL A 14 20.05 -21.06 29.75
N GLU A 15 20.06 -19.84 29.23
CA GLU A 15 19.52 -18.63 29.87
C GLU A 15 18.53 -17.92 28.94
N HIS A 16 17.49 -17.30 29.54
CA HIS A 16 16.54 -16.41 28.86
C HIS A 16 16.24 -15.21 29.75
N LYS A 17 16.23 -13.99 29.20
CA LYS A 17 15.99 -12.73 29.97
C LYS A 17 16.92 -12.57 31.21
N GLY A 18 18.10 -13.20 31.18
CA GLY A 18 19.05 -13.24 32.32
C GLY A 18 18.69 -14.21 33.45
N ALA A 19 17.65 -15.03 33.29
CA ALA A 19 17.31 -16.15 34.17
C ALA A 19 17.85 -17.47 33.62
N ILE A 20 18.43 -18.30 34.48
CA ILE A 20 18.94 -19.64 34.13
C ILE A 20 17.76 -20.60 34.04
N LEU A 21 17.54 -21.18 32.84
CA LEU A 21 16.54 -22.22 32.60
C LEU A 21 17.07 -23.61 32.98
N GLY A 22 18.38 -23.82 32.89
CA GLY A 22 19.02 -25.02 33.42
C GLY A 22 20.45 -25.25 32.88
N ASP A 23 21.13 -26.19 33.54
CA ASP A 23 22.47 -26.67 33.18
C ASP A 23 22.38 -28.14 32.73
N SER A 24 23.12 -28.51 31.69
CA SER A 24 23.26 -29.91 31.27
C SER A 24 24.07 -30.72 32.27
N SER A 25 23.93 -32.05 32.20
CA SER A 25 24.99 -32.94 32.66
C SER A 25 26.30 -32.64 31.92
N THR A 26 27.43 -32.85 32.60
CA THR A 26 28.76 -32.79 31.98
C THR A 26 28.94 -33.89 30.93
N ALA A 27 29.46 -33.54 29.76
CA ALA A 27 29.84 -34.45 28.70
C ALA A 27 31.37 -34.39 28.45
N ASP A 28 31.96 -35.54 28.11
CA ASP A 28 33.33 -35.61 27.60
C ASP A 28 33.35 -35.17 26.13
N VAL A 29 34.25 -34.27 25.75
CA VAL A 29 34.46 -33.90 24.33
C VAL A 29 35.20 -35.04 23.62
N LEU A 30 34.65 -35.51 22.51
CA LEU A 30 35.21 -36.61 21.71
C LEU A 30 36.46 -36.16 20.93
N PRO A 31 37.34 -37.10 20.50
CA PRO A 31 38.57 -36.77 19.76
C PRO A 31 38.38 -36.09 18.40
N ASP A 32 37.14 -36.02 17.89
CA ASP A 32 36.76 -35.27 16.69
C ASP A 32 36.24 -33.85 16.98
N GLY A 33 36.22 -33.45 18.26
CA GLY A 33 35.73 -32.15 18.73
C GLY A 33 34.22 -32.10 19.03
N THR A 34 33.48 -33.20 18.87
CA THR A 34 32.03 -33.23 19.11
C THR A 34 31.68 -33.57 20.56
N ALA A 35 30.52 -33.09 21.05
CA ALA A 35 30.01 -33.38 22.38
C ALA A 35 28.47 -33.48 22.36
N ASN A 36 27.91 -34.57 22.89
CA ASN A 36 26.48 -34.84 22.90
C ASN A 36 25.91 -34.66 24.32
N TYR A 37 25.37 -33.47 24.61
CA TYR A 37 24.89 -33.12 25.95
C TYR A 37 23.55 -33.77 26.35
N HIS A 38 22.76 -34.25 25.39
CA HIS A 38 21.43 -34.85 25.59
C HIS A 38 20.51 -34.07 26.55
N PHE A 39 20.62 -32.74 26.54
CA PHE A 39 19.95 -31.85 27.47
C PHE A 39 18.60 -31.37 26.92
N MET A 40 17.63 -31.21 27.82
CA MET A 40 16.31 -30.66 27.55
C MET A 40 15.93 -29.75 28.71
N THR A 41 15.42 -28.56 28.41
CA THR A 41 14.82 -27.62 29.35
C THR A 41 13.63 -26.93 28.69
N SER A 42 12.72 -26.41 29.49
CA SER A 42 11.48 -25.76 29.07
C SER A 42 11.16 -24.58 29.98
N PHE A 43 10.36 -23.64 29.47
CA PHE A 43 9.80 -22.53 30.24
C PHE A 43 8.34 -22.33 29.85
N GLU A 44 7.54 -21.84 30.78
CA GLU A 44 6.14 -21.48 30.52
C GLU A 44 6.07 -20.08 29.90
N CYS A 45 5.42 -19.98 28.74
CA CYS A 45 5.10 -18.70 28.09
C CYS A 45 3.58 -18.48 28.14
N SER A 46 3.14 -17.37 28.71
CA SER A 46 1.72 -17.02 28.79
C SER A 46 1.54 -15.50 28.97
N PRO A 47 0.38 -14.91 28.61
CA PRO A 47 0.18 -13.45 28.70
C PRO A 47 0.35 -12.88 30.11
N ASP A 48 -0.18 -13.59 31.12
CA ASP A 48 -0.05 -13.25 32.55
C ASP A 48 1.19 -13.90 33.21
N GLY A 49 2.09 -14.49 32.41
CA GLY A 49 3.22 -15.30 32.87
C GLY A 49 4.49 -14.52 33.18
N PRO A 50 5.53 -15.20 33.70
CA PRO A 50 6.85 -14.58 33.92
C PRO A 50 7.60 -14.28 32.61
N ILE A 51 7.21 -14.94 31.51
CA ILE A 51 7.72 -14.75 30.16
C ILE A 51 6.50 -14.54 29.26
N SER A 52 6.39 -13.32 28.72
CA SER A 52 5.34 -12.91 27.79
C SER A 52 5.71 -13.24 26.33
N LEU A 53 4.73 -13.15 25.42
CA LEU A 53 5.00 -13.26 23.98
C LEU A 53 6.02 -12.23 23.48
N ASP A 54 5.99 -11.01 24.05
CA ASP A 54 6.96 -9.97 23.72
C ASP A 54 8.37 -10.27 24.25
N ASP A 55 8.48 -10.94 25.40
CA ASP A 55 9.78 -11.41 25.89
C ASP A 55 10.41 -12.45 24.96
N VAL A 56 9.61 -13.37 24.40
CA VAL A 56 10.04 -14.38 23.42
C VAL A 56 10.47 -13.73 22.10
N VAL A 57 9.80 -12.65 21.69
CA VAL A 57 10.11 -11.90 20.45
C VAL A 57 11.34 -11.01 20.59
N GLN A 58 11.54 -10.38 21.76
CA GLN A 58 12.61 -9.41 22.01
C GLN A 58 13.91 -10.05 22.52
N ASN A 59 13.84 -11.19 23.22
CA ASN A 59 14.98 -11.84 23.86
C ASN A 59 15.19 -13.25 23.30
N PRO A 60 16.35 -13.55 22.67
CA PRO A 60 16.68 -14.89 22.23
C PRO A 60 17.11 -15.78 23.42
N LEU A 61 17.23 -17.09 23.19
CA LEU A 61 17.90 -17.99 24.14
C LEU A 61 19.41 -17.79 24.05
N LEU A 62 20.06 -17.66 25.21
CA LEU A 62 21.52 -17.62 25.34
C LEU A 62 22.00 -19.00 25.80
N LEU A 63 22.84 -19.65 25.00
CA LEU A 63 23.47 -20.92 25.34
C LEU A 63 24.96 -20.68 25.62
N THR A 64 25.41 -20.93 26.84
CA THR A 64 26.84 -20.81 27.22
C THR A 64 27.45 -22.20 27.37
N VAL A 65 28.49 -22.50 26.60
CA VAL A 65 29.31 -23.71 26.76
C VAL A 65 30.38 -23.42 27.81
N ILE A 66 30.47 -24.28 28.83
CA ILE A 66 31.30 -24.09 30.01
C ILE A 66 32.21 -25.31 30.20
N GLU A 67 33.52 -25.11 30.26
CA GLU A 67 34.49 -26.13 30.66
C GLU A 67 34.53 -26.30 32.18
N VAL A 68 34.59 -27.54 32.65
CA VAL A 68 34.70 -27.91 34.07
C VAL A 68 36.12 -28.40 34.35
N LEU A 69 36.95 -27.53 34.94
CA LEU A 69 38.35 -27.86 35.21
C LEU A 69 38.50 -28.88 36.35
N PRO A 70 39.45 -29.83 36.25
CA PRO A 70 39.59 -30.93 37.19
C PRO A 70 39.85 -30.47 38.64
N LYS A 71 39.17 -31.13 39.57
CA LYS A 71 38.99 -30.68 40.96
C LYS A 71 40.21 -30.99 41.84
N ASP A 72 41.06 -29.99 42.04
CA ASP A 72 42.21 -30.12 42.94
C ASP A 72 41.79 -30.12 44.42
N LYS A 73 42.47 -30.91 45.27
CA LYS A 73 41.92 -31.50 46.52
C LYS A 73 41.55 -30.54 47.67
N ARG A 74 41.55 -29.22 47.46
CA ARG A 74 41.17 -28.20 48.46
C ARG A 74 40.39 -26.99 47.91
N GLN A 75 39.92 -27.00 46.66
CA GLN A 75 39.12 -25.89 46.08
C GLN A 75 37.75 -26.38 45.55
N LYS A 76 36.81 -25.44 45.34
CA LYS A 76 35.58 -25.68 44.58
C LYS A 76 35.93 -25.96 43.11
N GLU A 77 35.04 -26.60 42.34
CA GLU A 77 35.16 -26.61 40.87
C GLU A 77 35.41 -25.18 40.34
N LYS A 78 36.27 -25.10 39.31
CA LYS A 78 36.44 -23.89 38.50
C LYS A 78 35.82 -24.15 37.14
N THR A 79 34.89 -23.29 36.77
CA THR A 79 34.16 -23.34 35.51
C THR A 79 34.60 -22.17 34.64
N LEU A 80 34.97 -22.43 33.39
CA LEU A 80 35.38 -21.41 32.43
C LEU A 80 34.35 -21.35 31.29
N PRO A 81 33.75 -20.19 30.97
CA PRO A 81 32.93 -20.08 29.76
C PRO A 81 33.86 -20.17 28.53
N LEU A 82 33.66 -21.18 27.70
CA LEU A 82 34.39 -21.34 26.44
C LEU A 82 33.79 -20.45 25.35
N GLY A 83 32.46 -20.47 25.23
CA GLY A 83 31.76 -19.73 24.19
C GLY A 83 30.27 -19.58 24.44
N GLN A 84 29.67 -18.66 23.70
CA GLN A 84 28.23 -18.36 23.71
C GLN A 84 27.65 -18.49 22.30
N ALA A 85 26.47 -19.08 22.22
CA ALA A 85 25.63 -19.18 21.03
C ALA A 85 24.24 -18.62 21.35
N VAL A 86 23.54 -18.10 20.35
CA VAL A 86 22.26 -17.40 20.53
C VAL A 86 21.23 -17.96 19.55
N VAL A 87 20.01 -18.22 20.05
CA VAL A 87 18.91 -18.80 19.26
C VAL A 87 17.70 -17.86 19.27
N ASP A 88 17.36 -17.36 18.08
CA ASP A 88 16.16 -16.56 17.82
C ASP A 88 14.89 -17.41 17.95
N LEU A 89 13.91 -16.96 18.72
CA LEU A 89 12.63 -17.64 18.96
C LEU A 89 11.49 -17.15 18.05
N LEU A 90 11.74 -16.13 17.21
CA LEU A 90 10.76 -15.58 16.26
C LEU A 90 10.02 -16.63 15.40
N PRO A 91 10.62 -17.75 14.93
CA PRO A 91 9.92 -18.75 14.15
C PRO A 91 8.64 -19.32 14.81
N LEU A 92 8.58 -19.32 16.15
CA LEU A 92 7.40 -19.78 16.89
C LEU A 92 6.19 -18.87 16.69
N LEU A 93 6.40 -17.55 16.70
CA LEU A 93 5.33 -16.57 16.44
C LEU A 93 5.05 -16.38 14.94
N GLN A 94 5.91 -16.92 14.07
CA GLN A 94 5.61 -17.14 12.65
C GLN A 94 4.79 -18.42 12.40
N GLY A 95 4.36 -19.12 13.47
CA GLY A 95 3.46 -20.27 13.40
C GLY A 95 4.14 -21.64 13.31
N GLN A 96 5.46 -21.72 13.49
CA GLN A 96 6.17 -23.00 13.53
C GLN A 96 6.09 -23.61 14.94
N SER A 97 5.55 -24.81 15.10
CA SER A 97 5.55 -25.51 16.39
C SER A 97 6.89 -26.22 16.71
N SER A 98 7.77 -26.41 15.72
CA SER A 98 9.16 -26.79 15.97
C SER A 98 10.08 -26.39 14.84
N PHE A 99 11.31 -26.04 15.19
CA PHE A 99 12.40 -25.76 14.24
C PHE A 99 13.75 -26.24 14.80
N LYS A 100 14.72 -26.41 13.90
CA LYS A 100 16.08 -26.86 14.21
C LYS A 100 17.08 -25.85 13.68
N VAL A 101 18.06 -25.47 14.50
CA VAL A 101 19.05 -24.44 14.20
C VAL A 101 20.46 -24.91 14.56
N LEU A 102 21.42 -24.56 13.72
CA LEU A 102 22.86 -24.74 13.99
C LEU A 102 23.42 -23.38 14.42
N ALA A 103 23.37 -23.12 15.73
CA ALA A 103 23.70 -21.82 16.30
C ALA A 103 25.24 -21.65 16.42
N PRO A 104 25.86 -20.64 15.76
CA PRO A 104 27.31 -20.44 15.83
C PRO A 104 27.77 -20.12 17.25
N LEU A 105 28.91 -20.69 17.64
CA LEU A 105 29.51 -20.56 18.97
C LEU A 105 30.70 -19.58 18.92
N TYR A 106 30.56 -18.45 19.59
CA TYR A 106 31.58 -17.39 19.66
C TYR A 106 32.32 -17.43 21.00
N ALA A 107 33.63 -17.23 20.99
CA ALA A 107 34.43 -17.26 22.22
C ALA A 107 34.03 -16.14 23.19
N VAL A 108 33.99 -16.45 24.49
CA VAL A 108 33.85 -15.43 25.54
C VAL A 108 35.24 -14.89 25.89
N PRO A 109 35.55 -13.60 25.68
CA PRO A 109 36.88 -13.06 25.97
C PRO A 109 37.14 -13.09 27.49
N THR A 110 38.16 -13.84 27.92
CA THR A 110 38.43 -14.05 29.35
C THR A 110 39.31 -12.96 29.96
N PHE A 111 40.05 -12.22 29.13
CA PHE A 111 40.84 -11.06 29.53
C PHE A 111 40.58 -9.85 28.62
N PRO A 112 40.59 -8.60 29.14
CA PRO A 112 40.30 -7.38 28.38
C PRO A 112 41.45 -6.91 27.46
N SER A 113 42.27 -7.85 26.98
CA SER A 113 43.46 -7.62 26.16
C SER A 113 43.70 -8.72 25.11
N GLU A 114 42.76 -9.65 24.94
CA GLU A 114 42.76 -10.62 23.84
C GLU A 114 42.09 -10.00 22.60
N SER A 115 42.60 -10.29 21.41
CA SER A 115 42.09 -9.72 20.16
C SER A 115 40.70 -10.27 19.81
N LEU A 116 39.80 -9.38 19.38
CA LEU A 116 38.43 -9.74 18.98
C LEU A 116 38.42 -10.62 17.72
N HIS A 117 38.46 -11.94 17.91
CA HIS A 117 38.10 -12.90 16.87
C HIS A 117 36.57 -13.01 16.81
N LEU A 118 35.95 -12.34 15.83
CA LEU A 118 34.51 -12.44 15.56
C LEU A 118 34.12 -13.74 14.83
N GLU A 119 35.09 -14.56 14.43
CA GLU A 119 34.84 -15.84 13.76
C GLU A 119 34.34 -16.89 14.76
N ALA A 120 33.27 -17.62 14.41
CA ALA A 120 32.72 -18.66 15.25
C ALA A 120 33.68 -19.87 15.33
N GLN A 121 33.95 -20.35 16.54
CA GLN A 121 34.89 -21.45 16.79
C GLN A 121 34.24 -22.84 16.70
N GLY A 122 32.92 -22.88 16.53
CA GLY A 122 32.12 -24.09 16.38
C GLY A 122 30.64 -23.73 16.25
N ALA A 123 29.74 -24.69 16.47
CA ALA A 123 28.31 -24.45 16.54
C ALA A 123 27.62 -25.45 17.49
N LEU A 124 26.50 -25.05 18.07
CA LEU A 124 25.57 -25.92 18.79
C LEU A 124 24.38 -26.26 17.91
N GLU A 125 24.08 -27.55 17.76
CA GLU A 125 22.82 -27.97 17.15
C GLU A 125 21.70 -27.94 18.21
N VAL A 126 20.72 -27.07 18.02
CA VAL A 126 19.60 -26.84 18.94
C VAL A 126 18.28 -27.13 18.23
N THR A 127 17.37 -27.83 18.90
CA THR A 127 15.99 -28.01 18.44
C THR A 127 15.06 -27.32 19.43
N VAL A 128 14.14 -26.50 18.93
CA VAL A 128 13.13 -25.81 19.72
C VAL A 128 11.76 -26.34 19.30
N CYS A 129 10.85 -26.56 20.26
CA CYS A 129 9.50 -27.06 20.02
C CYS A 129 8.52 -26.57 21.08
N THR A 130 7.26 -26.43 20.69
CA THR A 130 6.11 -26.21 21.58
C THR A 130 5.07 -27.30 21.33
N GLU A 131 4.29 -27.67 22.36
CA GLU A 131 3.25 -28.72 22.22
C GLU A 131 2.08 -28.24 21.34
N GLU A 132 1.70 -26.97 21.48
CA GLU A 132 0.74 -26.26 20.64
C GLU A 132 1.38 -24.98 20.06
N PRO A 133 0.86 -24.40 18.95
CA PRO A 133 1.35 -23.12 18.44
C PRO A 133 1.13 -21.98 19.43
N LEU A 134 2.10 -21.07 19.58
CA LEU A 134 2.02 -19.94 20.55
C LEU A 134 0.92 -18.91 20.24
N LEU A 135 0.34 -18.96 19.04
CA LEU A 135 -0.70 -18.04 18.55
C LEU A 135 -1.75 -18.85 17.79
N SER A 136 -3.03 -18.54 17.99
CA SER A 136 -4.11 -19.17 17.23
C SER A 136 -4.09 -18.77 15.74
N PRO A 137 -4.76 -19.52 14.84
CA PRO A 137 -4.90 -19.12 13.44
C PRO A 137 -5.54 -17.74 13.22
N ALA A 138 -6.36 -17.25 14.18
CA ALA A 138 -6.96 -15.91 14.13
C ALA A 138 -5.94 -14.81 14.46
N GLU A 139 -5.05 -15.07 15.43
CA GLU A 139 -3.95 -14.19 15.82
C GLU A 139 -2.82 -14.20 14.79
N LEU A 140 -2.44 -15.38 14.28
CA LEU A 140 -1.47 -15.53 13.19
C LEU A 140 -1.94 -14.89 11.88
N SER A 141 -3.25 -14.77 11.64
CA SER A 141 -3.78 -14.08 10.44
C SER A 141 -3.94 -12.58 10.66
N LYS A 142 -4.57 -12.13 11.74
CA LYS A 142 -4.92 -10.70 11.97
C LYS A 142 -3.90 -9.89 12.78
N GLY A 143 -3.08 -10.54 13.60
CA GLY A 143 -1.97 -9.90 14.30
C GLY A 143 -0.78 -9.62 13.38
N ASN A 144 0.20 -8.87 13.87
CA ASN A 144 1.36 -8.41 13.11
C ASN A 144 2.63 -8.45 13.99
N LEU A 145 3.80 -8.31 13.38
CA LEU A 145 5.07 -8.18 14.08
C LEU A 145 5.65 -6.80 13.79
N LEU A 146 5.78 -5.95 14.81
CA LEU A 146 6.47 -4.67 14.70
C LEU A 146 7.98 -4.87 14.94
N THR A 147 8.80 -4.36 14.03
CA THR A 147 10.25 -4.37 14.13
C THR A 147 10.77 -2.95 13.93
N VAL A 148 11.51 -2.42 14.90
CA VAL A 148 12.12 -1.07 14.86
C VAL A 148 13.62 -1.22 14.99
N THR A 149 14.37 -0.72 14.00
CA THR A 149 15.83 -0.66 14.05
C THR A 149 16.28 0.79 14.20
N LEU A 150 17.07 1.05 15.23
CA LEU A 150 17.80 2.31 15.35
C LEU A 150 19.23 2.09 14.86
N GLU A 151 19.58 2.69 13.73
CA GLU A 151 20.94 2.60 13.18
C GLU A 151 21.88 3.54 13.92
N ALA A 152 21.79 4.84 13.63
CA ALA A 152 22.77 5.82 14.09
C ALA A 152 22.21 7.26 14.15
N ALA A 153 22.80 8.07 15.02
CA ALA A 153 22.71 9.54 15.02
C ALA A 153 23.94 10.12 14.31
N TYR A 154 23.76 10.74 13.16
CA TYR A 154 24.83 11.40 12.40
C TYR A 154 24.98 12.87 12.80
N SER A 155 26.14 13.48 12.54
CA SER A 155 26.41 14.89 12.85
C SER A 155 26.11 15.26 14.30
N VAL A 156 26.63 14.49 15.27
CA VAL A 156 26.36 14.72 16.70
C VAL A 156 27.18 15.90 17.26
N PRO A 157 26.73 16.58 18.34
CA PRO A 157 27.39 17.77 18.89
C PRO A 157 28.87 17.58 19.24
N GLU A 158 29.71 18.58 18.95
CA GLU A 158 31.15 18.51 19.24
C GLU A 158 31.47 18.44 20.75
N ALA A 159 30.55 18.89 21.60
CA ALA A 159 30.59 18.78 23.05
C ALA A 159 30.53 17.33 23.58
N PHE A 160 30.29 16.33 22.71
CA PHE A 160 30.32 14.92 23.10
C PHE A 160 31.77 14.43 23.28
N PRO A 161 32.18 14.03 24.51
CA PRO A 161 33.57 13.73 24.80
C PRO A 161 34.01 12.42 24.11
N PRO A 162 35.23 12.35 23.55
CA PRO A 162 35.73 11.16 22.85
C PRO A 162 36.12 10.00 23.80
N SER A 163 35.83 10.10 25.10
CA SER A 163 36.10 9.05 26.09
C SER A 163 34.82 8.29 26.42
N ALA A 164 34.70 7.07 25.90
CA ALA A 164 33.50 6.24 26.02
C ALA A 164 33.20 5.72 27.46
N ALA A 165 34.10 5.92 28.43
CA ALA A 165 34.09 5.18 29.70
C ALA A 165 33.02 5.58 30.72
N LEU A 166 32.26 6.68 30.52
CA LEU A 166 31.41 7.29 31.56
C LEU A 166 30.07 7.89 31.07
N GLN A 167 29.66 7.64 29.82
CA GLN A 167 28.45 8.25 29.23
C GLN A 167 27.60 7.19 28.51
N ASN A 168 26.28 7.22 28.72
CA ASN A 168 25.32 6.39 28.00
C ASN A 168 24.51 7.25 27.04
N TYR A 169 24.57 6.92 25.75
CA TYR A 169 23.73 7.53 24.72
C TYR A 169 22.46 6.68 24.54
N MET A 170 21.32 7.28 24.86
CA MET A 170 20.03 6.61 24.95
C MET A 170 19.03 7.27 23.99
N ALA A 171 18.14 6.47 23.42
CA ALA A 171 17.04 6.95 22.59
C ALA A 171 15.77 6.17 22.89
N CYS A 172 14.59 6.76 22.72
CA CYS A 172 13.33 6.11 23.02
C CYS A 172 12.25 6.48 22.00
N LEU A 173 11.74 5.48 21.28
CA LEU A 173 10.54 5.63 20.47
C LEU A 173 9.32 5.29 21.32
N GLN A 174 8.37 6.21 21.44
CA GLN A 174 7.06 5.92 22.03
C GLN A 174 6.18 5.28 20.95
N VAL A 175 5.55 4.13 21.24
CA VAL A 175 4.67 3.43 20.30
C VAL A 175 3.27 3.26 20.93
N PRO A 176 2.18 3.60 20.20
CA PRO A 176 0.82 3.45 20.72
C PRO A 176 0.44 2.00 21.06
N ALA A 177 -0.30 1.81 22.15
CA ALA A 177 -0.80 0.52 22.62
C ALA A 177 -2.32 0.56 22.90
N PRO A 178 -3.01 -0.60 22.91
CA PRO A 178 -4.38 -0.67 23.40
C PRO A 178 -4.42 -0.48 24.93
N GLY A 179 -5.15 0.54 25.41
CA GLY A 179 -5.36 0.78 26.84
C GLY A 179 -4.81 2.09 27.43
N GLU A 180 -4.59 3.11 26.61
CA GLU A 180 -4.09 4.46 26.98
C GLU A 180 -2.62 4.54 27.47
N GLU A 181 -1.97 3.43 27.84
CA GLU A 181 -0.53 3.39 28.13
C GLU A 181 0.31 3.14 26.86
N GLU A 182 0.98 4.18 26.36
CA GLU A 182 2.01 4.09 25.28
C GLU A 182 3.23 3.29 25.76
N PHE A 183 3.83 2.45 24.90
CA PHE A 183 4.99 1.63 25.29
C PHE A 183 6.34 2.19 24.79
N PRO A 184 7.38 2.26 25.65
CA PRO A 184 8.68 2.81 25.28
C PRO A 184 9.66 1.78 24.72
N LEU A 185 10.12 1.97 23.48
CA LEU A 185 11.25 1.24 22.90
C LEU A 185 12.57 1.97 23.21
N LEU A 186 13.09 1.74 24.42
CA LEU A 186 14.27 2.38 24.99
C LEU A 186 15.62 1.78 24.53
N PHE A 187 16.22 2.32 23.48
CA PHE A 187 17.58 2.01 23.01
C PHE A 187 18.64 2.58 23.95
N THR A 188 19.71 1.81 24.21
CA THR A 188 20.75 2.13 25.21
C THR A 188 22.15 1.77 24.69
N ASN A 189 23.18 2.32 25.33
CA ASN A 189 24.60 2.01 25.11
C ASN A 189 25.09 2.32 23.69
N GLY A 190 24.61 3.42 23.08
CA GLY A 190 25.07 3.87 21.77
C GLY A 190 26.58 4.16 21.75
N ILE A 191 27.28 3.70 20.72
CA ILE A 191 28.73 3.80 20.58
C ILE A 191 29.09 5.07 19.80
N LEU A 192 29.81 6.00 20.43
CA LEU A 192 30.33 7.19 19.74
C LEU A 192 31.51 6.80 18.83
N LYS A 193 31.31 6.89 17.51
CA LYS A 193 32.32 6.74 16.46
C LYS A 193 32.94 8.09 16.12
N LEU A 194 34.24 8.08 15.79
CA LEU A 194 35.01 9.29 15.51
C LEU A 194 34.89 9.71 14.03
N ALA A 195 35.24 10.98 13.75
CA ALA A 195 35.19 11.54 12.41
C ALA A 195 36.12 10.77 11.45
N GLY A 196 35.62 10.50 10.23
CA GLY A 196 36.33 9.76 9.18
C GLY A 196 36.20 8.23 9.24
N GLU A 197 35.72 7.65 10.35
CA GLU A 197 35.34 6.24 10.39
C GLU A 197 34.08 6.03 9.52
N LYS A 198 34.08 5.12 8.55
CA LYS A 198 32.86 4.68 7.84
C LYS A 198 32.55 3.23 8.19
N GLU A 199 31.30 2.93 8.56
CA GLU A 199 30.87 1.53 8.69
C GLU A 199 30.82 0.86 7.30
N PRO A 200 31.21 -0.41 7.17
CA PRO A 200 30.94 -1.18 5.97
C PRO A 200 29.43 -1.42 5.80
N LEU A 201 29.02 -1.68 4.55
CA LEU A 201 27.67 -2.14 4.20
C LEU A 201 27.80 -3.39 3.30
N PRO A 202 27.00 -4.45 3.55
CA PRO A 202 26.08 -4.61 4.67
C PRO A 202 26.79 -4.80 6.02
N ARG A 203 26.13 -4.43 7.12
CA ARG A 203 26.56 -4.71 8.51
C ARG A 203 25.43 -5.38 9.31
N PRO A 204 25.71 -6.26 10.28
CA PRO A 204 24.67 -6.96 11.03
C PRO A 204 23.90 -6.00 11.94
N LYS A 205 22.63 -6.32 12.20
CA LYS A 205 21.87 -5.74 13.32
C LYS A 205 22.13 -6.51 14.60
N ASN A 206 21.97 -5.87 15.75
CA ASN A 206 22.30 -6.44 17.06
C ASN A 206 21.10 -6.54 18.00
N TRP A 207 21.15 -7.55 18.88
CA TRP A 207 20.20 -7.74 19.97
C TRP A 207 20.36 -6.67 21.07
N PRO A 208 19.28 -6.30 21.78
CA PRO A 208 19.32 -5.28 22.84
C PRO A 208 19.90 -5.77 24.18
N LEU A 209 20.90 -6.67 24.16
CA LEU A 209 21.36 -7.44 25.34
C LEU A 209 22.54 -6.82 26.10
N GLY A 210 23.23 -5.83 25.53
CA GLY A 210 24.38 -5.16 26.16
C GLY A 210 25.55 -6.10 26.47
N ASP A 211 26.35 -5.77 27.49
CA ASP A 211 27.62 -6.46 27.84
C ASP A 211 27.45 -7.89 28.41
N LEU A 212 26.25 -8.48 28.33
CA LEU A 212 25.93 -9.81 28.85
C LEU A 212 26.34 -10.96 27.90
N VAL A 213 26.66 -10.63 26.65
CA VAL A 213 26.86 -11.59 25.55
C VAL A 213 28.16 -11.29 24.81
N ALA A 214 28.88 -12.35 24.41
CA ALA A 214 30.11 -12.24 23.63
C ALA A 214 29.91 -11.41 22.33
N PRO A 215 30.86 -10.53 21.92
CA PRO A 215 30.61 -9.57 20.85
C PRO A 215 30.13 -10.15 19.51
N GLY A 216 30.58 -11.34 19.11
CA GLY A 216 30.11 -12.01 17.89
C GLY A 216 28.69 -12.58 18.00
N ALA A 217 28.23 -12.89 19.22
CA ALA A 217 26.90 -13.42 19.52
C ALA A 217 25.84 -12.31 19.74
N LEU A 218 26.23 -11.03 19.73
CA LEU A 218 25.30 -9.90 19.77
C LEU A 218 24.52 -9.73 18.46
N SER A 219 25.04 -10.20 17.34
CA SER A 219 24.42 -10.03 16.03
C SER A 219 23.23 -10.98 15.79
N ILE A 220 22.21 -10.46 15.12
CA ILE A 220 20.97 -11.16 14.81
C ILE A 220 21.16 -12.01 13.55
N PRO A 221 20.92 -13.33 13.59
CA PRO A 221 21.03 -14.19 12.42
C PRO A 221 20.18 -13.69 11.24
N ASN A 222 20.81 -13.54 10.07
CA ASN A 222 20.19 -13.09 8.82
C ASN A 222 19.57 -11.68 8.82
N SER A 223 19.75 -10.85 9.87
CA SER A 223 19.27 -9.45 9.86
C SER A 223 20.43 -8.46 9.70
N PHE A 224 20.39 -7.70 8.61
CA PHE A 224 21.46 -6.78 8.20
C PHE A 224 20.92 -5.41 7.83
N ILE A 225 21.75 -4.40 8.02
CA ILE A 225 21.59 -3.06 7.46
C ILE A 225 22.34 -3.06 6.13
N THR A 226 21.60 -3.01 5.02
CA THR A 226 22.15 -3.03 3.65
C THR A 226 22.49 -1.63 3.13
N GLY A 227 21.89 -0.59 3.70
CA GLY A 227 21.87 0.75 3.12
C GLY A 227 21.05 0.82 1.83
N GLY A 228 21.15 1.96 1.14
CA GLY A 228 20.45 2.25 -0.12
C GLY A 228 20.72 3.70 -0.58
N PRO A 229 20.21 4.11 -1.76
CA PRO A 229 20.18 5.52 -2.14
C PRO A 229 19.29 6.31 -1.17
N TYR A 230 19.77 7.46 -0.69
CA TYR A 230 19.06 8.26 0.32
C TYR A 230 17.84 8.99 -0.26
N GLU A 231 17.73 9.13 -1.59
CA GLU A 231 16.54 9.73 -2.22
C GLU A 231 15.30 8.82 -2.18
N ASP A 232 15.51 7.53 -1.93
CA ASP A 232 14.45 6.53 -1.86
C ASP A 232 13.99 6.32 -0.38
N GLU A 233 14.58 7.03 0.60
CA GLU A 233 14.23 7.01 2.03
C GLU A 233 12.97 7.84 2.35
N ASP A 234 12.17 7.40 3.34
CA ASP A 234 10.94 8.06 3.80
C ASP A 234 11.16 9.22 4.78
N GLY A 235 12.41 9.60 5.01
CA GLY A 235 12.79 10.70 5.91
C GLY A 235 12.73 12.08 5.27
N GLU A 236 12.93 13.13 6.07
CA GLU A 236 12.89 14.52 5.60
C GLU A 236 14.12 14.90 4.75
N LEU A 237 15.26 14.23 4.97
CA LEU A 237 16.56 14.52 4.34
C LEU A 237 16.83 13.66 3.08
N ASN A 238 15.82 13.55 2.20
CA ASN A 238 15.83 12.69 1.00
C ASN A 238 15.92 13.46 -0.33
N LYS A 239 16.16 14.78 -0.30
CA LYS A 239 16.10 15.63 -1.50
C LYS A 239 17.47 15.83 -2.12
N ARG A 240 17.51 16.31 -3.37
CA ARG A 240 18.74 16.69 -4.07
C ARG A 240 19.54 17.78 -3.33
N GLU A 241 18.88 18.66 -2.56
CA GLU A 241 19.51 19.68 -1.71
C GLU A 241 20.22 19.09 -0.48
N ASP A 242 19.73 17.98 0.08
CA ASP A 242 20.33 17.33 1.26
C ASP A 242 21.60 16.54 0.93
N ARG A 243 21.88 16.31 -0.35
CA ARG A 243 22.93 15.38 -0.83
C ARG A 243 24.31 15.68 -0.28
N GLU A 244 24.75 16.93 -0.39
CA GLU A 244 26.07 17.35 0.08
C GLU A 244 26.18 17.28 1.60
N PHE A 245 25.10 17.65 2.29
CA PHE A 245 25.00 17.58 3.74
C PHE A 245 25.06 16.14 4.26
N ARG A 246 24.33 15.21 3.64
CA ARG A 246 24.36 13.77 3.94
C ARG A 246 25.77 13.20 3.76
N ILE A 247 26.45 13.53 2.66
CA ILE A 247 27.83 13.10 2.39
C ILE A 247 28.82 13.67 3.42
N GLN A 248 28.66 14.94 3.83
CA GLN A 248 29.48 15.54 4.89
C GLN A 248 29.21 14.90 6.27
N ALA A 249 27.96 14.56 6.57
CA ALA A 249 27.54 13.97 7.84
C ALA A 249 28.16 12.58 8.09
N GLU A 250 28.38 11.77 7.06
CA GLU A 250 29.13 10.51 7.17
C GLU A 250 30.57 10.70 7.66
N GLY A 251 31.19 11.85 7.37
CA GLY A 251 32.56 12.18 7.78
C GLY A 251 32.66 12.77 9.19
N ARG A 252 31.54 13.18 9.80
CA ARG A 252 31.50 13.75 11.16
C ARG A 252 31.44 12.66 12.23
N ARG A 253 31.51 13.05 13.51
CA ARG A 253 31.21 12.12 14.63
C ARG A 253 29.76 11.64 14.51
N ARG A 254 29.52 10.38 14.88
CA ARG A 254 28.18 9.78 14.95
C ARG A 254 28.06 8.84 16.14
N ILE A 255 26.84 8.62 16.64
CA ILE A 255 26.55 7.55 17.60
C ILE A 255 25.91 6.41 16.82
N VAL A 256 26.38 5.19 17.02
CA VAL A 256 25.84 3.97 16.38
C VAL A 256 25.25 3.07 17.45
N TRP A 257 24.02 2.59 17.22
CA TRP A 257 23.41 1.50 18.00
C TRP A 257 23.34 0.23 17.16
N ASP A 258 22.85 0.32 15.92
CA ASP A 258 22.53 -0.82 15.04
C ASP A 258 21.65 -1.89 15.74
N VAL A 259 20.80 -1.46 16.68
CA VAL A 259 19.96 -2.36 17.49
C VAL A 259 18.59 -2.53 16.83
N GLU A 260 18.20 -3.78 16.59
CA GLU A 260 16.83 -4.15 16.24
C GLU A 260 16.03 -4.44 17.52
N ARG A 261 14.79 -3.96 17.58
CA ARG A 261 13.79 -4.40 18.55
C ARG A 261 12.55 -4.86 17.85
N ARG A 262 11.87 -5.82 18.47
CA ARG A 262 10.71 -6.49 17.91
C ARG A 262 9.60 -6.53 18.97
N ARG A 263 8.35 -6.48 18.54
CA ARG A 263 7.17 -6.66 19.40
C ARG A 263 6.06 -7.37 18.63
N TYR A 264 5.31 -8.24 19.30
CA TYR A 264 4.08 -8.78 18.73
C TYR A 264 2.95 -7.74 18.85
N LEU A 265 2.11 -7.63 17.82
CA LEU A 265 0.90 -6.81 17.84
C LEU A 265 -0.30 -7.75 17.67
N ASP A 266 -1.10 -7.88 18.72
CA ASP A 266 -2.37 -8.60 18.66
C ASP A 266 -3.37 -7.89 17.70
N PRO A 267 -4.47 -8.55 17.29
CA PRO A 267 -5.43 -7.97 16.35
C PRO A 267 -6.09 -6.65 16.81
N ALA A 268 -6.21 -6.39 18.11
CA ALA A 268 -6.71 -5.11 18.64
C ALA A 268 -5.60 -4.05 18.68
N ALA A 269 -4.37 -4.43 19.02
CA ALA A 269 -3.21 -3.54 18.93
C ALA A 269 -2.98 -3.04 17.49
N VAL A 270 -3.15 -3.89 16.47
CA VAL A 270 -3.07 -3.50 15.05
C VAL A 270 -4.12 -2.44 14.67
N LEU A 271 -5.37 -2.62 15.12
CA LEU A 271 -6.46 -1.66 14.88
C LEU A 271 -6.24 -0.33 15.62
N THR A 272 -5.74 -0.39 16.86
CA THR A 272 -5.32 0.82 17.60
C THR A 272 -4.19 1.54 16.88
N LEU A 273 -3.18 0.81 16.40
CA LEU A 273 -2.03 1.41 15.70
C LEU A 273 -2.46 2.14 14.42
N GLN A 274 -3.33 1.52 13.61
CA GLN A 274 -3.93 2.16 12.42
C GLN A 274 -4.62 3.48 12.79
N LYS A 275 -5.51 3.45 13.81
CA LYS A 275 -6.25 4.62 14.27
C LYS A 275 -5.33 5.71 14.84
N CYS A 276 -4.28 5.32 15.57
CA CYS A 276 -3.31 6.26 16.11
C CYS A 276 -2.53 6.94 15.00
N ILE A 277 -2.04 6.22 13.98
CA ILE A 277 -1.34 6.84 12.83
C ILE A 277 -2.28 7.78 12.06
N SER A 278 -3.56 7.42 11.87
CA SER A 278 -4.54 8.29 11.20
C SER A 278 -4.97 9.52 12.02
N THR A 279 -4.58 9.60 13.29
CA THR A 279 -4.83 10.75 14.18
C THR A 279 -3.56 11.56 14.46
N CYS A 280 -2.42 10.88 14.49
CA CYS A 280 -1.10 11.38 14.87
C CYS A 280 -0.07 10.89 13.84
N HIS A 281 0.25 11.72 12.86
CA HIS A 281 1.11 11.36 11.73
C HIS A 281 2.58 11.06 12.11
N TYR A 282 3.00 11.49 13.30
CA TYR A 282 4.38 11.41 13.78
C TYR A 282 4.46 10.68 15.13
N TRP A 283 5.46 9.81 15.30
CA TRP A 283 5.86 9.28 16.61
C TRP A 283 7.10 10.01 17.13
N PRO A 284 7.18 10.33 18.44
CA PRO A 284 8.35 10.96 19.02
C PRO A 284 9.45 9.94 19.27
N LEU A 285 10.58 10.13 18.59
CA LEU A 285 11.84 9.47 18.93
C LEU A 285 12.70 10.44 19.75
N GLU A 286 12.60 10.33 21.06
CA GLU A 286 13.43 11.08 22.00
C GLU A 286 14.88 10.57 21.97
N VAL A 287 15.86 11.45 22.16
CA VAL A 287 17.28 11.10 22.33
C VAL A 287 17.88 11.90 23.49
N CYS A 288 18.72 11.26 24.31
CA CYS A 288 19.42 11.93 25.40
C CYS A 288 20.78 11.30 25.76
N ARG A 289 21.58 12.04 26.54
CA ARG A 289 22.84 11.59 27.12
C ARG A 289 22.75 11.55 28.64
N VAL A 290 22.97 10.37 29.21
CA VAL A 290 22.91 10.12 30.66
C VAL A 290 24.30 9.76 31.19
N ALA A 291 24.75 10.46 32.23
CA ALA A 291 26.04 10.19 32.87
C ALA A 291 26.03 8.86 33.66
N VAL A 292 27.13 8.09 33.56
CA VAL A 292 27.29 6.80 34.26
C VAL A 292 28.29 6.97 35.41
N ALA A 293 27.79 6.89 36.65
CA ALA A 293 28.62 7.02 37.85
C ALA A 293 29.63 5.87 37.99
N ALA A 294 30.91 6.21 38.24
CA ALA A 294 31.99 5.23 38.35
C ALA A 294 31.91 4.39 39.65
N PRO A 295 32.24 3.09 39.61
CA PRO A 295 32.18 2.21 40.78
C PRO A 295 33.34 2.50 41.78
N SER A 296 33.08 3.37 42.75
CA SER A 296 34.09 3.82 43.72
C SER A 296 34.50 2.73 44.74
N LYS A 297 35.80 2.43 44.81
CA LYS A 297 36.38 1.40 45.70
C LYS A 297 36.65 1.90 47.14
N GLY A 298 35.59 2.27 47.84
CA GLY A 298 35.47 2.07 49.30
C GLY A 298 35.87 3.20 50.27
N LYS A 299 35.39 3.02 51.52
CA LYS A 299 35.68 3.79 52.76
C LYS A 299 35.28 5.28 52.83
N THR A 300 33.97 5.48 53.03
CA THR A 300 33.39 6.36 54.08
C THR A 300 34.12 7.65 54.50
N SER A 301 33.52 8.79 54.15
CA SER A 301 33.42 9.97 55.00
C SER A 301 31.95 10.40 55.10
N LYS A 302 31.56 11.14 56.14
CA LYS A 302 30.20 11.70 56.32
C LYS A 302 30.24 13.22 56.11
N ALA A 303 30.08 13.64 54.87
CA ALA A 303 29.68 14.98 54.45
C ALA A 303 29.05 14.85 53.06
N ASP A 304 28.13 15.75 52.73
CA ASP A 304 27.32 15.82 51.49
C ASP A 304 26.62 14.53 51.03
N LYS A 305 25.29 14.61 51.13
CA LYS A 305 24.32 13.85 50.33
C LYS A 305 23.26 14.82 49.84
N GLY A 306 23.67 15.71 48.95
CA GLY A 306 22.78 16.36 47.98
C GLY A 306 22.80 15.57 46.67
N ASP A 307 21.91 15.93 45.75
CA ASP A 307 21.58 15.11 44.58
C ASP A 307 22.69 15.03 43.52
N GLU A 308 23.51 13.98 43.59
CA GLU A 308 24.11 13.36 42.39
C GLU A 308 23.12 12.35 41.77
N GLU A 309 21.91 12.82 41.46
CA GLU A 309 21.00 12.08 40.58
C GLU A 309 21.57 12.03 39.15
N LYS A 310 21.09 11.07 38.34
CA LYS A 310 21.57 10.87 36.98
C LYS A 310 21.04 11.97 36.05
N GLN A 311 21.69 13.14 36.09
CA GLN A 311 21.31 14.29 35.28
C GLN A 311 21.25 13.90 33.80
N ILE A 312 20.05 13.96 33.23
CA ILE A 312 19.82 13.88 31.80
C ILE A 312 20.38 15.15 31.19
N SER A 313 21.10 15.02 30.08
CA SER A 313 21.69 16.14 29.34
C SER A 313 21.46 15.92 27.84
N PHE A 314 21.48 17.00 27.05
CA PHE A 314 21.21 16.96 25.60
C PHE A 314 19.91 16.22 25.27
N HIS A 315 18.76 16.78 25.68
CA HIS A 315 17.46 16.17 25.38
C HIS A 315 16.91 16.70 24.05
N GLY A 316 16.82 15.81 23.06
CA GLY A 316 16.28 16.11 21.74
C GLY A 316 15.15 15.16 21.33
N VAL A 317 14.49 15.48 20.21
CA VAL A 317 13.42 14.66 19.63
C VAL A 317 13.49 14.71 18.09
N ALA A 318 13.34 13.56 17.45
CA ALA A 318 13.03 13.46 16.03
C ALA A 318 11.56 13.05 15.85
N TYR A 319 10.90 13.63 14.85
CA TYR A 319 9.50 13.35 14.54
C TYR A 319 9.42 12.33 13.40
N VAL A 320 9.24 11.05 13.74
CA VAL A 320 9.22 9.97 12.74
C VAL A 320 7.86 9.95 12.06
N ASN A 321 7.78 10.38 10.80
CA ASN A 321 6.56 10.29 10.00
C ASN A 321 6.23 8.82 9.71
N VAL A 322 5.09 8.35 10.23
CA VAL A 322 4.63 6.96 10.14
C VAL A 322 3.44 6.77 9.21
N VAL A 323 2.90 7.85 8.63
CA VAL A 323 1.77 7.82 7.68
C VAL A 323 1.98 6.83 6.51
N PRO A 324 3.18 6.67 5.91
CA PRO A 324 3.34 5.74 4.79
C PRO A 324 3.06 4.27 5.12
N LEU A 325 3.02 3.88 6.41
CA LEU A 325 2.61 2.53 6.82
C LEU A 325 1.10 2.27 6.65
N LEU A 326 0.29 3.31 6.44
CA LEU A 326 -1.14 3.19 6.07
C LEU A 326 -1.36 3.04 4.56
N CYS A 327 -0.30 3.06 3.75
CA CYS A 327 -0.42 2.91 2.30
C CYS A 327 -0.59 1.43 1.91
N PRO A 328 -1.51 1.07 0.98
CA PRO A 328 -1.80 -0.31 0.62
C PRO A 328 -0.57 -1.12 0.21
N GLY A 329 -0.23 -2.12 1.01
CA GLY A 329 0.90 -3.02 0.79
C GLY A 329 2.26 -2.54 1.33
N VAL A 330 2.36 -1.32 1.87
CA VAL A 330 3.61 -0.86 2.49
C VAL A 330 3.85 -1.60 3.81
N LYS A 331 4.98 -2.30 3.89
CA LYS A 331 5.42 -3.09 5.05
C LYS A 331 6.55 -2.43 5.85
N GLN A 332 7.21 -1.42 5.29
CA GLN A 332 8.47 -0.92 5.81
C GLN A 332 8.63 0.54 5.42
N ILE A 333 9.09 1.35 6.36
CA ILE A 333 9.63 2.69 6.12
C ILE A 333 11.06 2.74 6.64
N ARG A 334 11.93 3.48 5.95
CA ARG A 334 13.29 3.74 6.43
C ARG A 334 13.68 5.17 6.09
N GLY A 335 14.06 5.95 7.10
CA GLY A 335 14.23 7.39 6.94
C GLY A 335 15.32 7.99 7.82
N ALA A 336 15.82 9.13 7.35
CA ALA A 336 16.65 10.05 8.11
C ALA A 336 15.81 11.23 8.63
N PHE A 337 15.70 11.34 9.95
CA PHE A 337 14.83 12.30 10.63
C PHE A 337 15.68 13.29 11.44
N PRO A 338 15.55 14.62 11.23
CA PRO A 338 16.30 15.62 11.97
C PRO A 338 15.92 15.64 13.46
N VAL A 339 16.90 15.96 14.31
CA VAL A 339 16.72 16.07 15.77
C VAL A 339 16.58 17.53 16.18
N PHE A 340 15.46 17.84 16.81
CA PHE A 340 15.14 19.14 17.39
C PHE A 340 15.38 19.14 18.91
N SER A 341 15.47 20.33 19.53
CA SER A 341 15.49 20.48 20.99
C SER A 341 14.13 20.04 21.57
N TYR A 342 14.15 19.20 22.62
CA TYR A 342 12.90 18.67 23.19
C TYR A 342 12.06 19.78 23.86
N GLN A 343 10.78 19.86 23.49
CA GLN A 343 9.82 20.80 24.09
C GLN A 343 8.46 20.12 24.27
N ASP A 344 7.98 20.01 25.52
CA ASP A 344 6.73 19.30 25.86
C ASP A 344 5.51 19.77 25.04
N LYS A 345 5.42 21.09 24.77
CA LYS A 345 4.31 21.67 23.99
C LYS A 345 4.33 21.21 22.54
N GLU A 346 5.49 21.28 21.88
CA GLU A 346 5.63 20.94 20.47
C GLU A 346 5.43 19.43 20.23
N VAL A 347 5.95 18.61 21.15
CA VAL A 347 5.72 17.15 21.15
C VAL A 347 4.23 16.84 21.34
N LEU A 348 3.57 17.43 22.33
CA LEU A 348 2.13 17.27 22.55
C LEU A 348 1.30 17.76 21.35
N GLU A 349 1.67 18.87 20.73
CA GLU A 349 0.98 19.42 19.56
C GLU A 349 1.12 18.51 18.32
N LYS A 350 2.33 17.99 18.04
CA LYS A 350 2.61 17.14 16.87
C LYS A 350 2.20 15.67 17.02
N THR A 351 2.34 15.09 18.21
CA THR A 351 2.23 13.63 18.43
C THR A 351 1.05 13.21 19.33
N LYS A 352 0.50 14.15 20.11
CA LYS A 352 -0.52 13.95 21.16
C LYS A 352 -0.07 13.14 22.39
N SER A 353 1.12 12.53 22.37
CA SER A 353 1.75 11.91 23.55
C SER A 353 2.00 12.96 24.64
N GLN A 354 1.71 12.63 25.90
CA GLN A 354 1.59 13.62 26.99
C GLN A 354 2.85 13.78 27.87
N ARG A 355 3.85 12.90 27.74
CA ARG A 355 5.03 12.89 28.62
C ARG A 355 6.30 12.47 27.89
N SER A 356 7.45 12.94 28.37
CA SER A 356 8.76 12.37 28.05
C SER A 356 8.97 11.07 28.84
N VAL A 357 9.36 10.00 28.15
CA VAL A 357 9.74 8.74 28.81
C VAL A 357 10.94 8.95 29.71
N PHE A 358 11.92 9.76 29.26
CA PHE A 358 13.14 10.01 30.01
C PHE A 358 12.88 10.77 31.33
N ARG A 359 11.88 11.65 31.36
CA ARG A 359 11.49 12.37 32.59
C ARG A 359 10.93 11.42 33.65
N ASP A 360 10.04 10.50 33.27
CA ASP A 360 9.49 9.48 34.19
C ASP A 360 10.53 8.37 34.52
N LEU A 361 11.48 8.09 33.61
CA LEU A 361 12.59 7.15 33.85
C LEU A 361 13.59 7.67 34.90
N GLY A 362 13.82 8.99 34.96
CA GLY A 362 14.65 9.62 35.98
C GLY A 362 14.16 9.29 37.40
N THR A 363 12.86 9.49 37.65
CA THR A 363 12.20 9.19 38.94
C THR A 363 12.23 7.70 39.29
N GLN A 364 12.10 6.80 38.31
CA GLN A 364 12.14 5.35 38.57
C GLN A 364 13.56 4.81 38.85
N LEU A 365 14.60 5.42 38.25
CA LEU A 365 16.00 5.01 38.46
C LEU A 365 16.53 5.31 39.87
N GLY A 366 15.86 6.15 40.66
CA GLY A 366 16.19 6.42 42.06
C GLY A 366 15.86 5.27 43.03
N LEU A 367 14.92 4.38 42.68
CA LEU A 367 14.41 3.34 43.59
C LEU A 367 15.03 1.94 43.40
N THR A 368 15.60 1.63 42.24
CA THR A 368 15.97 0.26 41.85
C THR A 368 17.43 -0.11 42.14
N LYS A 369 17.73 -0.35 43.41
CA LYS A 369 18.99 -1.00 43.79
C LYS A 369 18.93 -2.51 43.53
N ARG A 370 19.37 -2.92 42.33
CA ARG A 370 19.68 -4.30 41.88
C ARG A 370 18.49 -5.18 41.40
N GLY A 371 18.18 -5.04 40.11
CA GLY A 371 17.72 -6.14 39.26
C GLY A 371 16.21 -6.35 39.11
N SER A 372 15.84 -6.99 38.00
CA SER A 372 14.50 -7.46 37.61
C SER A 372 13.39 -6.40 37.50
N TRP A 373 13.03 -6.04 36.27
CA TRP A 373 11.69 -5.52 35.98
C TRP A 373 10.71 -6.70 35.90
N ALA A 374 9.93 -6.87 36.98
CA ALA A 374 8.70 -7.65 36.97
C ALA A 374 7.52 -6.67 37.07
N SER A 375 6.54 -6.81 36.18
CA SER A 375 5.25 -6.13 36.30
C SER A 375 4.23 -7.06 36.95
N GLY A 376 3.24 -6.51 37.65
CA GLY A 376 2.12 -7.30 38.19
C GLY A 376 1.84 -7.14 39.70
N VAL A 377 0.94 -6.21 40.02
CA VAL A 377 -0.10 -6.30 41.07
C VAL A 377 0.31 -6.74 42.50
N SER A 378 0.21 -5.83 43.46
CA SER A 378 -0.44 -6.15 44.75
C SER A 378 -1.21 -4.95 45.33
N ALA A 379 -2.52 -5.13 45.55
CA ALA A 379 -3.38 -4.12 46.16
C ALA A 379 -3.56 -4.39 47.67
N PRO A 380 -3.25 -3.44 48.58
CA PRO A 380 -3.44 -3.65 50.01
C PRO A 380 -4.92 -3.62 50.40
N ARG A 381 -5.45 -4.73 50.93
CA ARG A 381 -6.75 -4.74 51.61
C ARG A 381 -6.71 -3.86 52.86
N ALA A 382 -7.66 -2.96 53.01
CA ALA A 382 -7.83 -2.18 54.24
C ALA A 382 -8.34 -3.04 55.41
N ALA A 383 -7.78 -2.84 56.60
CA ALA A 383 -8.26 -3.38 57.87
C ALA A 383 -8.20 -2.28 58.95
N PRO A 384 -9.25 -2.05 59.76
CA PRO A 384 -9.35 -0.86 60.62
C PRO A 384 -9.00 -1.11 62.10
N PRO A 385 -8.51 -0.08 62.82
CA PRO A 385 -8.69 0.06 64.26
C PRO A 385 -9.88 0.99 64.61
N LYS A 386 -10.48 0.79 65.78
CA LYS A 386 -11.58 1.60 66.35
C LYS A 386 -11.13 2.33 67.62
N ALA A 387 -11.84 3.42 67.98
CA ALA A 387 -11.86 4.08 69.30
C ALA A 387 -10.55 4.82 69.73
N GLN A 388 -10.53 5.89 70.53
CA GLN A 388 -11.54 6.78 71.18
C GLN A 388 -10.81 8.11 71.63
N LYS A 389 -11.39 9.21 72.15
CA LYS A 389 -12.74 9.57 72.64
C LYS A 389 -12.97 11.12 72.51
N GLU A 390 -14.13 11.55 73.01
CA GLU A 390 -14.57 12.85 73.60
C GLU A 390 -13.50 13.73 74.33
N ASP A 391 -13.69 15.03 74.65
CA ASP A 391 -14.82 16.00 74.72
C ASP A 391 -14.23 17.47 74.74
N LYS A 392 -14.87 18.66 74.58
CA LYS A 392 -16.19 19.15 74.07
C LYS A 392 -16.49 20.62 74.48
N ALA A 393 -17.17 21.39 73.60
CA ALA A 393 -17.81 22.71 73.86
C ALA A 393 -16.85 23.89 74.24
N THR A 394 -17.09 25.19 74.01
CA THR A 394 -18.18 26.04 73.40
C THR A 394 -17.53 27.41 72.99
N LYS A 395 -18.14 28.49 72.44
CA LYS A 395 -19.53 28.94 72.25
C LYS A 395 -19.70 29.89 71.01
N ASP A 396 -20.96 30.07 70.60
CA ASP A 396 -21.55 30.99 69.61
C ASP A 396 -21.11 32.48 69.61
N LYS A 397 -21.06 33.09 68.40
CA LYS A 397 -21.94 34.22 68.02
C LYS A 397 -21.98 34.49 66.49
N ASP A 398 -23.14 34.92 65.97
CA ASP A 398 -23.38 35.25 64.56
C ASP A 398 -22.78 36.59 64.07
N SER A 399 -22.50 36.68 62.76
CA SER A 399 -23.06 37.74 61.89
C SER A 399 -22.72 37.53 60.40
N ASN A 400 -23.59 38.03 59.50
CA ASN A 400 -23.49 37.87 58.05
C ASN A 400 -22.31 38.60 57.42
N ARG A 401 -21.58 37.94 56.50
CA ARG A 401 -21.23 38.56 55.21
C ARG A 401 -20.95 37.55 54.10
N MET A 402 -21.63 37.73 52.97
CA MET A 402 -21.38 37.02 51.72
C MET A 402 -20.47 37.88 50.84
N MET A 403 -19.22 37.45 50.60
CA MET A 403 -18.54 37.59 49.31
C MET A 403 -17.17 36.88 49.29
N SER A 404 -16.74 36.56 48.08
CA SER A 404 -15.41 36.05 47.71
C SER A 404 -14.25 36.90 48.20
N ILE A 405 -13.11 36.25 48.51
CA ILE A 405 -11.79 36.67 48.01
C ILE A 405 -10.76 35.53 48.10
N THR A 406 -9.87 35.48 47.13
CA THR A 406 -8.70 34.58 47.04
C THR A 406 -7.66 34.85 48.12
N THR A 407 -7.02 33.82 48.68
CA THR A 407 -5.74 33.98 49.40
C THR A 407 -4.84 32.75 49.31
N LYS A 408 -3.84 32.87 48.43
CA LYS A 408 -2.44 32.40 48.57
C LYS A 408 -2.19 31.05 49.30
N LEU A 409 -1.77 30.06 48.51
CA LEU A 409 -0.55 29.32 48.89
C LEU A 409 0.65 30.20 48.52
N GLN A 410 1.68 30.26 49.37
CA GLN A 410 2.96 30.90 49.04
C GLN A 410 3.93 29.88 48.41
N PRO A 411 4.84 30.33 47.53
CA PRO A 411 5.86 29.47 46.97
C PRO A 411 7.05 29.29 47.93
N SER A 412 7.56 28.07 47.98
CA SER A 412 8.92 27.71 48.38
C SER A 412 9.37 26.59 47.44
N ASP A 413 10.64 26.62 47.03
CA ASP A 413 11.27 25.65 46.13
C ASP A 413 10.67 25.55 44.72
N ALA A 414 10.71 26.68 43.99
CA ALA A 414 10.43 26.76 42.55
C ALA A 414 11.68 27.19 41.72
N THR A 415 12.87 27.19 42.32
CA THR A 415 14.13 27.65 41.70
C THR A 415 14.90 26.56 40.98
N VAL A 416 14.86 25.31 41.46
CA VAL A 416 15.68 24.20 40.92
C VAL A 416 15.15 23.68 39.58
N GLU A 417 13.84 23.51 39.44
CA GLU A 417 13.23 23.04 38.18
C GLU A 417 13.44 24.04 37.03
N ALA A 418 13.41 25.34 37.30
CA ALA A 418 13.59 26.38 36.30
C ALA A 418 15.01 26.39 35.70
N GLU A 419 16.04 26.21 36.53
CA GLU A 419 17.43 26.14 36.08
C GLU A 419 17.72 24.83 35.31
N ASN A 420 17.19 23.69 35.78
CA ASN A 420 17.30 22.41 35.08
C ASN A 420 16.56 22.40 33.72
N ALA A 421 15.35 22.96 33.63
CA ALA A 421 14.62 23.07 32.36
C ALA A 421 15.35 23.99 31.35
N THR A 422 15.95 25.08 31.84
CA THR A 422 16.69 26.03 30.99
C THR A 422 18.00 25.41 30.45
N THR A 423 18.72 24.64 31.28
CA THR A 423 19.96 23.95 30.86
C THR A 423 19.68 22.78 29.92
N LEU A 424 18.64 21.97 30.16
CA LEU A 424 18.19 20.91 29.24
C LEU A 424 17.86 21.46 27.84
N SER A 425 17.20 22.61 27.77
CA SER A 425 16.85 23.29 26.52
C SER A 425 18.08 23.79 25.75
N LEU A 426 19.05 24.39 26.45
CA LEU A 426 20.33 24.85 25.87
C LEU A 426 21.20 23.70 25.35
N ASP A 427 21.28 22.58 26.08
CA ASP A 427 22.01 21.39 25.61
C ASP A 427 21.30 20.73 24.41
N GLY A 428 19.96 20.64 24.44
CA GLY A 428 19.17 20.09 23.34
C GLY A 428 19.31 20.89 22.04
N GLN A 429 19.51 22.21 22.12
CA GLN A 429 19.67 23.08 20.95
C GLN A 429 20.93 22.75 20.13
N GLN A 430 21.97 22.18 20.76
CA GLN A 430 23.21 21.82 20.06
C GLN A 430 23.02 20.72 19.01
N TYR A 431 21.95 19.90 19.11
CA TYR A 431 21.57 18.97 18.03
C TYR A 431 21.16 19.71 16.75
N VAL A 432 20.39 20.80 16.88
CA VAL A 432 19.95 21.64 15.75
C VAL A 432 21.15 22.34 15.13
N GLU A 433 22.05 22.88 15.96
CA GLU A 433 23.27 23.57 15.51
C GLU A 433 24.26 22.63 14.79
N ALA A 434 24.39 21.39 15.25
CA ALA A 434 25.24 20.38 14.62
C ALA A 434 24.64 19.80 13.33
N GLY A 435 23.31 19.90 13.15
CA GLY A 435 22.55 19.23 12.11
C GLY A 435 22.38 17.74 12.40
N THR A 436 22.12 17.36 13.66
CA THR A 436 21.99 15.95 14.04
C THR A 436 20.73 15.33 13.43
N PHE A 437 20.85 14.13 12.85
CA PHE A 437 19.72 13.34 12.37
C PHE A 437 19.85 11.87 12.75
N LEU A 438 18.71 11.22 13.01
CA LEU A 438 18.60 9.81 13.35
C LEU A 438 18.17 9.00 12.12
N VAL A 439 18.85 7.89 11.85
CA VAL A 439 18.45 6.92 10.81
C VAL A 439 17.71 5.77 11.47
N VAL A 440 16.45 5.56 11.06
CA VAL A 440 15.51 4.62 11.67
C VAL A 440 14.82 3.81 10.58
N GLU A 441 14.65 2.51 10.83
CA GLU A 441 13.80 1.62 10.05
C GLU A 441 12.64 1.14 10.92
N ILE A 442 11.41 1.26 10.43
CA ILE A 442 10.22 0.65 11.03
C ILE A 442 9.63 -0.32 10.01
N LYS A 443 9.52 -1.59 10.40
CA LYS A 443 9.12 -2.70 9.56
C LYS A 443 8.02 -3.51 10.24
N LEU A 444 7.10 -4.02 9.43
CA LEU A 444 6.01 -4.90 9.79
C LEU A 444 6.10 -6.19 8.96
N ASP A 445 5.70 -7.32 9.53
CA ASP A 445 5.57 -8.57 8.76
C ASP A 445 4.46 -8.46 7.70
N LYS A 446 3.39 -7.74 8.01
CA LYS A 446 2.25 -7.46 7.12
C LYS A 446 2.02 -5.95 7.00
N ALA A 447 1.55 -5.50 5.84
CA ALA A 447 1.14 -4.11 5.68
C ALA A 447 -0.09 -3.82 6.57
N LEU A 448 -0.19 -2.60 7.14
CA LEU A 448 -1.37 -2.26 7.96
C LEU A 448 -2.63 -2.20 7.09
N VAL A 449 -2.51 -1.71 5.86
CA VAL A 449 -3.55 -1.80 4.83
C VAL A 449 -3.09 -2.82 3.79
N PRO A 450 -3.82 -3.93 3.56
CA PRO A 450 -3.47 -4.89 2.53
C PRO A 450 -3.73 -4.28 1.15
N LYS A 451 -2.79 -4.44 0.21
CA LYS A 451 -3.02 -4.08 -1.20
C LYS A 451 -3.94 -5.11 -1.84
N ARG A 452 -4.94 -4.65 -2.60
CA ARG A 452 -5.79 -5.52 -3.43
C ARG A 452 -4.92 -6.30 -4.41
N SER A 453 -5.26 -7.57 -4.66
CA SER A 453 -4.44 -8.40 -5.56
C SER A 453 -4.77 -8.11 -7.03
N PRO A 454 -3.82 -8.21 -7.98
CA PRO A 454 -4.12 -8.03 -9.41
C PRO A 454 -5.19 -9.01 -9.93
N GLN A 455 -5.33 -10.18 -9.30
CA GLN A 455 -6.38 -11.16 -9.63
C GLN A 455 -7.77 -10.72 -9.14
N GLU A 456 -7.83 -10.02 -8.00
CA GLU A 456 -9.05 -9.43 -7.47
C GLU A 456 -9.47 -8.21 -8.29
N LEU A 457 -8.52 -7.33 -8.63
CA LEU A 457 -8.76 -6.13 -9.45
C LEU A 457 -9.27 -6.50 -10.85
N ALA A 458 -8.57 -7.37 -11.57
CA ALA A 458 -9.04 -7.90 -12.85
C ALA A 458 -10.38 -8.65 -12.75
N GLY A 459 -10.69 -9.24 -11.59
CA GLY A 459 -12.00 -9.81 -11.27
C GLY A 459 -13.09 -8.74 -11.23
N ARG A 460 -12.90 -7.69 -10.42
CA ARG A 460 -13.81 -6.54 -10.30
C ARG A 460 -14.01 -5.82 -11.64
N VAL A 461 -12.94 -5.55 -12.38
CA VAL A 461 -13.01 -4.93 -13.73
C VAL A 461 -13.89 -5.75 -14.68
N LYS A 462 -13.78 -7.09 -14.63
CA LYS A 462 -14.60 -8.00 -15.43
C LYS A 462 -16.06 -8.10 -14.96
N GLU A 463 -16.34 -7.89 -13.68
CA GLU A 463 -17.71 -7.81 -13.14
C GLU A 463 -18.38 -6.49 -13.51
N MET A 464 -17.64 -5.37 -13.52
CA MET A 464 -18.10 -4.07 -14.01
C MET A 464 -18.30 -4.05 -15.53
N ILE A 465 -17.53 -4.82 -16.29
CA ILE A 465 -17.54 -4.84 -17.77
C ILE A 465 -17.87 -6.26 -18.28
N PRO A 466 -19.14 -6.71 -18.18
CA PRO A 466 -19.56 -7.98 -18.74
C PRO A 466 -19.47 -7.96 -20.27
N PRO A 467 -19.02 -9.06 -20.93
CA PRO A 467 -18.94 -9.12 -22.38
C PRO A 467 -20.32 -8.97 -23.01
N ARG A 468 -20.45 -8.03 -23.97
CA ARG A 468 -21.73 -7.71 -24.62
C ARG A 468 -22.33 -8.99 -25.24
N PRO A 469 -23.58 -9.37 -24.94
CA PRO A 469 -24.17 -10.56 -25.53
C PRO A 469 -24.21 -10.42 -27.06
N PRO A 470 -23.87 -11.47 -27.83
CA PRO A 470 -23.82 -11.39 -29.28
C PRO A 470 -25.19 -10.99 -29.82
N LEU A 471 -25.22 -9.99 -30.70
CA LEU A 471 -26.44 -9.56 -31.37
C LEU A 471 -27.09 -10.77 -32.06
N PRO A 472 -28.43 -10.97 -31.94
CA PRO A 472 -29.09 -12.11 -32.53
C PRO A 472 -28.86 -12.09 -34.05
N PRO A 473 -28.34 -13.18 -34.64
CA PRO A 473 -27.91 -13.17 -36.03
C PRO A 473 -29.09 -12.88 -36.95
N GLN A 474 -28.98 -11.85 -37.79
CA GLN A 474 -29.90 -11.66 -38.91
C GLN A 474 -29.81 -12.87 -39.83
N THR A 475 -30.74 -13.81 -39.68
CA THR A 475 -30.78 -15.03 -40.48
C THR A 475 -30.87 -14.65 -41.96
N ALA A 476 -30.16 -15.37 -42.83
CA ALA A 476 -30.29 -15.19 -44.28
C ALA A 476 -31.74 -15.44 -44.76
N GLY A 477 -32.52 -16.23 -44.00
CA GLY A 477 -33.96 -16.42 -44.18
C GLY A 477 -34.77 -15.12 -44.05
N ALA A 478 -34.44 -14.24 -43.11
CA ALA A 478 -35.14 -12.96 -42.92
C ALA A 478 -34.98 -12.04 -44.15
N LYS A 479 -33.75 -11.87 -44.65
CA LYS A 479 -33.48 -11.06 -45.87
C LYS A 479 -34.19 -11.65 -47.09
N LYS A 480 -34.09 -12.97 -47.28
CA LYS A 480 -34.79 -13.69 -48.35
C LYS A 480 -36.32 -13.60 -48.26
N ALA A 481 -36.89 -13.54 -47.05
CA ALA A 481 -38.33 -13.36 -46.85
C ALA A 481 -38.81 -11.98 -47.32
N VAL A 482 -38.01 -10.93 -47.10
CA VAL A 482 -38.29 -9.56 -47.57
C VAL A 482 -38.12 -9.46 -49.09
N GLU A 483 -37.06 -10.04 -49.66
CA GLU A 483 -36.88 -10.11 -51.11
C GLU A 483 -38.04 -10.81 -51.82
N ASP A 484 -38.52 -11.93 -51.26
CA ASP A 484 -39.66 -12.66 -51.84
C ASP A 484 -40.97 -11.87 -51.70
N TYR A 485 -41.16 -11.12 -50.61
CA TYR A 485 -42.29 -10.19 -50.45
C TYR A 485 -42.25 -9.06 -51.48
N HIS A 486 -41.08 -8.45 -51.73
CA HIS A 486 -40.91 -7.43 -52.77
C HIS A 486 -41.26 -7.98 -54.16
N LYS A 487 -40.74 -9.17 -54.53
CA LYS A 487 -41.07 -9.84 -55.81
C LYS A 487 -42.57 -10.06 -55.98
N HIS A 488 -43.27 -10.47 -54.91
CA HIS A 488 -44.74 -10.62 -54.95
C HIS A 488 -45.46 -9.27 -55.11
N ILE A 489 -45.04 -8.21 -54.42
CA ILE A 489 -45.61 -6.86 -54.61
C ILE A 489 -45.40 -6.37 -56.04
N THR A 490 -44.18 -6.48 -56.59
CA THR A 490 -43.89 -6.11 -57.97
C THR A 490 -44.76 -6.89 -58.96
N SER A 491 -44.92 -8.20 -58.77
CA SER A 491 -45.80 -9.03 -59.61
C SER A 491 -47.28 -8.65 -59.51
N VAL A 492 -47.77 -8.27 -58.33
CA VAL A 492 -49.15 -7.82 -58.11
C VAL A 492 -49.36 -6.42 -58.72
N ALA A 493 -48.41 -5.51 -58.56
CA ALA A 493 -48.46 -4.17 -59.15
C ALA A 493 -48.47 -4.23 -60.69
N LEU A 494 -47.57 -5.01 -61.29
CA LEU A 494 -47.54 -5.22 -62.75
C LEU A 494 -48.84 -5.86 -63.26
N ALA A 495 -49.41 -6.83 -62.54
CA ALA A 495 -50.69 -7.43 -62.91
C ALA A 495 -51.85 -6.42 -62.83
N ILE A 496 -51.93 -5.61 -61.77
CA ILE A 496 -52.95 -4.55 -61.64
C ILE A 496 -52.79 -3.50 -62.75
N LEU A 497 -51.56 -3.15 -63.14
CA LEU A 497 -51.28 -2.26 -64.26
C LEU A 497 -51.71 -2.87 -65.61
N SER A 498 -51.52 -4.18 -65.84
CA SER A 498 -52.03 -4.81 -67.07
C SER A 498 -53.56 -4.83 -67.15
N GLU A 499 -54.26 -5.13 -66.06
CA GLU A 499 -55.74 -5.08 -66.01
C GLU A 499 -56.24 -3.65 -66.27
N TYR A 500 -55.57 -2.65 -65.69
CA TYR A 500 -55.89 -1.23 -65.90
C TYR A 500 -55.67 -0.82 -67.38
N HIS A 501 -54.61 -1.29 -68.02
CA HIS A 501 -54.37 -1.05 -69.44
C HIS A 501 -55.36 -1.80 -70.36
N GLU A 502 -55.82 -3.00 -70.00
CA GLU A 502 -56.86 -3.70 -70.79
C GLU A 502 -58.23 -3.01 -70.69
N LEU A 503 -58.61 -2.55 -69.50
CA LEU A 503 -59.90 -1.89 -69.24
C LEU A 503 -59.94 -0.44 -69.77
N PHE A 504 -58.87 0.34 -69.57
CA PHE A 504 -58.88 1.79 -69.82
C PHE A 504 -57.85 2.27 -70.86
N GLY A 505 -56.86 1.45 -71.25
CA GLY A 505 -55.74 1.86 -72.12
C GLY A 505 -56.13 2.22 -73.56
N LYS A 506 -57.39 2.03 -73.97
CA LYS A 506 -57.95 2.53 -75.24
C LYS A 506 -58.51 3.96 -75.15
N GLN A 507 -58.53 4.56 -73.96
CA GLN A 507 -58.95 5.94 -73.71
C GLN A 507 -57.77 6.74 -73.12
N LEU A 508 -56.82 7.14 -73.99
CA LEU A 508 -55.81 8.13 -73.65
C LEU A 508 -56.34 9.54 -74.01
N PRO A 509 -56.59 10.43 -73.02
CA PRO A 509 -56.86 11.83 -73.31
C PRO A 509 -55.61 12.50 -73.89
N GLN A 510 -55.78 13.28 -74.96
CA GLN A 510 -54.69 14.13 -75.45
C GLN A 510 -54.47 15.29 -74.46
N GLN A 511 -53.43 15.16 -73.63
CA GLN A 511 -52.89 16.21 -72.75
C GLN A 511 -53.93 16.99 -71.92
N GLY A 512 -54.58 16.28 -71.00
CA GLY A 512 -55.40 16.89 -69.93
C GLY A 512 -55.26 16.11 -68.63
N ALA A 513 -55.34 16.80 -67.48
CA ALA A 513 -55.39 16.13 -66.19
C ALA A 513 -56.71 15.34 -66.08
N ILE A 514 -56.63 14.09 -65.62
CA ILE A 514 -57.82 13.25 -65.40
C ILE A 514 -58.58 13.81 -64.20
N ASP A 515 -59.88 14.09 -64.37
CA ASP A 515 -60.77 14.54 -63.30
C ASP A 515 -60.74 13.54 -62.11
N PRO A 516 -60.51 13.97 -60.86
CA PRO A 516 -60.56 13.09 -59.70
C PRO A 516 -61.86 12.27 -59.58
N GLN A 517 -63.01 12.77 -60.06
CA GLN A 517 -64.24 11.97 -60.09
C GLN A 517 -64.15 10.82 -61.10
N THR A 518 -63.53 11.05 -62.26
CA THR A 518 -63.24 10.01 -63.26
C THR A 518 -62.24 8.98 -62.74
N LEU A 519 -61.21 9.41 -62.00
CA LEU A 519 -60.25 8.50 -61.35
C LEU A 519 -60.92 7.65 -60.26
N GLU A 520 -61.85 8.19 -59.47
CA GLU A 520 -62.63 7.39 -58.52
C GLU A 520 -63.52 6.35 -59.23
N GLU A 521 -64.18 6.73 -60.33
CA GLU A 521 -65.06 5.82 -61.06
C GLU A 521 -64.26 4.69 -61.75
N GLN A 522 -63.14 5.02 -62.40
CA GLN A 522 -62.18 4.04 -62.93
C GLN A 522 -61.64 3.12 -61.83
N ARG A 523 -61.30 3.67 -60.64
CA ARG A 523 -60.87 2.88 -59.48
C ARG A 523 -61.96 1.94 -58.98
N ARG A 524 -63.23 2.38 -58.93
CA ARG A 524 -64.37 1.53 -58.54
C ARG A 524 -64.57 0.39 -59.53
N GLN A 525 -64.55 0.68 -60.84
CA GLN A 525 -64.68 -0.31 -61.89
C GLN A 525 -63.52 -1.32 -61.91
N LEU A 526 -62.27 -0.86 -61.75
CA LEU A 526 -61.10 -1.76 -61.59
C LEU A 526 -61.25 -2.67 -60.36
N ASN A 527 -61.68 -2.13 -59.22
CA ASN A 527 -61.91 -2.93 -58.02
C ASN A 527 -63.08 -3.90 -58.18
N PHE A 528 -64.12 -3.55 -58.94
CA PHE A 528 -65.18 -4.48 -59.29
C PHE A 528 -64.64 -5.66 -60.11
N GLU A 529 -63.89 -5.39 -61.20
CA GLU A 529 -63.36 -6.45 -62.07
C GLU A 529 -62.30 -7.33 -61.39
N LEU A 530 -61.44 -6.75 -60.55
CA LEU A 530 -60.48 -7.53 -59.76
C LEU A 530 -61.17 -8.47 -58.75
N ASN A 531 -62.37 -8.11 -58.26
CA ASN A 531 -63.16 -8.99 -57.39
C ASN A 531 -64.03 -9.99 -58.17
N SER A 532 -64.67 -9.58 -59.27
CA SER A 532 -65.52 -10.46 -60.10
C SER A 532 -64.72 -11.60 -60.73
N SER A 533 -63.49 -11.31 -61.19
CA SER A 533 -62.56 -12.25 -61.80
C SER A 533 -61.79 -13.13 -60.78
N GLY A 534 -61.94 -12.86 -59.48
CA GLY A 534 -61.19 -13.53 -58.41
C GLY A 534 -59.70 -13.16 -58.32
N LYS A 535 -59.17 -12.31 -59.22
CA LYS A 535 -57.75 -11.90 -59.24
C LYS A 535 -57.31 -11.26 -57.92
N TYR A 536 -58.17 -10.45 -57.29
CA TYR A 536 -57.96 -9.87 -55.96
C TYR A 536 -57.74 -10.93 -54.87
N PHE A 537 -58.51 -12.03 -54.90
CA PHE A 537 -58.37 -13.13 -53.95
C PHE A 537 -57.04 -13.88 -54.16
N ALA A 538 -56.64 -14.10 -55.42
CA ALA A 538 -55.35 -14.71 -55.74
C ALA A 538 -54.16 -13.88 -55.22
N PHE A 539 -54.16 -12.55 -55.43
CA PHE A 539 -53.13 -11.65 -54.90
C PHE A 539 -53.07 -11.69 -53.37
N LYS A 540 -54.23 -11.71 -52.70
CA LYS A 540 -54.33 -11.76 -51.23
C LYS A 540 -53.72 -13.04 -50.65
N GLU A 541 -53.98 -14.20 -51.25
CA GLU A 541 -53.46 -15.49 -50.78
C GLU A 541 -51.95 -15.66 -51.07
N GLN A 542 -51.44 -15.07 -52.16
CA GLN A 542 -49.99 -14.99 -52.41
C GLN A 542 -49.26 -14.12 -51.37
N LEU A 543 -49.74 -12.90 -51.14
CA LEU A 543 -49.14 -11.97 -50.17
C LEU A 543 -49.15 -12.55 -48.74
N LYS A 544 -50.22 -13.24 -48.35
CA LYS A 544 -50.35 -13.95 -47.07
C LYS A 544 -49.20 -14.92 -46.80
N TYR A 545 -48.75 -15.70 -47.79
CA TYR A 545 -47.63 -16.62 -47.61
C TYR A 545 -46.30 -15.89 -47.36
N ALA A 546 -46.03 -14.82 -48.12
CA ALA A 546 -44.85 -13.97 -47.93
C ALA A 546 -44.86 -13.26 -46.57
N VAL A 547 -46.02 -12.75 -46.12
CA VAL A 547 -46.19 -12.14 -44.79
C VAL A 547 -45.95 -13.14 -43.67
N VAL A 548 -46.53 -14.35 -43.75
CA VAL A 548 -46.27 -15.42 -42.76
C VAL A 548 -44.79 -15.81 -42.72
N LYS A 549 -44.11 -15.82 -43.87
CA LYS A 549 -42.65 -16.03 -43.95
C LYS A 549 -41.87 -14.90 -43.26
N ILE A 550 -42.25 -13.63 -43.43
CA ILE A 550 -41.64 -12.51 -42.69
C ILE A 550 -41.86 -12.66 -41.17
N VAL A 551 -43.08 -12.98 -40.72
CA VAL A 551 -43.38 -13.20 -39.29
C VAL A 551 -42.53 -14.34 -38.70
N ARG A 552 -42.33 -15.43 -39.45
CA ARG A 552 -41.50 -16.55 -39.02
C ARG A 552 -40.00 -16.23 -39.04
N GLU A 553 -39.47 -15.64 -40.11
CA GLU A 553 -38.03 -15.52 -40.34
C GLU A 553 -37.43 -14.22 -39.76
N LYS A 554 -38.14 -13.09 -39.81
CA LYS A 554 -37.69 -11.79 -39.26
C LYS A 554 -38.06 -11.66 -37.77
N TYR A 555 -39.31 -11.98 -37.43
CA TYR A 555 -39.85 -11.76 -36.09
C TYR A 555 -39.72 -12.96 -35.15
N LEU A 556 -39.34 -14.14 -35.67
CA LEU A 556 -39.17 -15.40 -34.94
C LEU A 556 -40.41 -15.83 -34.12
N LYS A 557 -41.60 -15.30 -34.46
CA LYS A 557 -42.86 -15.62 -33.76
C LYS A 557 -43.43 -16.92 -34.32
N THR A 558 -43.24 -18.00 -33.57
CA THR A 558 -43.75 -19.35 -33.87
C THR A 558 -44.78 -19.86 -32.85
N THR A 559 -44.97 -19.14 -31.75
CA THR A 559 -45.95 -19.42 -30.68
C THR A 559 -47.14 -18.45 -30.74
N ALA A 560 -48.22 -18.79 -30.03
CA ALA A 560 -49.34 -17.86 -29.81
C ALA A 560 -48.95 -16.73 -28.84
N PHE A 561 -49.65 -15.60 -28.94
CA PHE A 561 -49.51 -14.46 -28.02
C PHE A 561 -50.29 -14.72 -26.73
N GLU A 562 -49.79 -14.20 -25.61
CA GLU A 562 -50.36 -14.44 -24.27
C GLU A 562 -51.51 -13.47 -23.94
N SER A 563 -51.48 -12.26 -24.51
CA SER A 563 -52.58 -11.30 -24.40
C SER A 563 -53.04 -10.75 -25.77
N GLN A 564 -54.30 -10.32 -25.82
CA GLN A 564 -54.87 -9.72 -27.03
C GLN A 564 -54.26 -8.33 -27.33
N GLU A 565 -53.74 -7.64 -26.31
CA GLU A 565 -53.02 -6.37 -26.44
C GLU A 565 -51.64 -6.58 -27.10
N GLN A 566 -50.90 -7.62 -26.69
CA GLN A 566 -49.65 -8.02 -27.37
C GLN A 566 -49.89 -8.34 -28.84
N LEU A 567 -50.98 -9.05 -29.16
CA LEU A 567 -51.37 -9.35 -30.53
C LEU A 567 -51.71 -8.07 -31.32
N GLN A 568 -52.46 -7.13 -30.74
CA GLN A 568 -52.79 -5.87 -31.42
C GLN A 568 -51.56 -4.98 -31.66
N ALA A 569 -50.66 -4.88 -30.68
CA ALA A 569 -49.40 -4.15 -30.83
C ALA A 569 -48.48 -4.79 -31.89
N PHE A 570 -48.39 -6.12 -31.94
CA PHE A 570 -47.64 -6.82 -32.97
C PHE A 570 -48.27 -6.63 -34.37
N LEU A 571 -49.60 -6.64 -34.48
CA LEU A 571 -50.29 -6.43 -35.76
C LEU A 571 -50.12 -5.00 -36.29
N SER A 572 -50.09 -3.98 -35.43
CA SER A 572 -49.82 -2.61 -35.87
C SER A 572 -48.36 -2.41 -36.28
N GLU A 573 -47.39 -2.96 -35.52
CA GLU A 573 -45.96 -2.94 -35.89
C GLU A 573 -45.72 -3.65 -37.23
N LEU A 574 -46.28 -4.84 -37.39
CA LEU A 574 -46.19 -5.62 -38.63
C LEU A 574 -46.85 -4.87 -39.81
N TYR A 575 -48.00 -4.23 -39.60
CA TYR A 575 -48.65 -3.42 -40.64
C TYR A 575 -47.77 -2.25 -41.10
N VAL A 576 -47.20 -1.48 -40.17
CA VAL A 576 -46.30 -0.37 -40.49
C VAL A 576 -45.08 -0.86 -41.29
N TYR A 577 -44.44 -1.94 -40.83
CA TYR A 577 -43.29 -2.51 -41.53
C TYR A 577 -43.64 -3.02 -42.95
N LEU A 578 -44.76 -3.75 -43.11
CA LEU A 578 -45.18 -4.26 -44.41
C LEU A 578 -45.53 -3.11 -45.38
N MET A 579 -46.17 -2.04 -44.90
CA MET A 579 -46.43 -0.84 -45.69
C MET A 579 -45.13 -0.16 -46.14
N GLU A 580 -44.15 -0.01 -45.24
CA GLU A 580 -42.84 0.57 -45.58
C GLU A 580 -42.12 -0.26 -46.66
N GLN A 581 -42.02 -1.58 -46.49
CA GLN A 581 -41.39 -2.46 -47.48
C GLN A 581 -42.17 -2.48 -48.81
N MET A 582 -43.51 -2.36 -48.77
CA MET A 582 -44.33 -2.19 -49.98
C MET A 582 -44.01 -0.86 -50.70
N HIS A 583 -43.84 0.24 -49.97
CA HIS A 583 -43.40 1.50 -50.57
C HIS A 583 -41.98 1.40 -51.15
N VAL A 584 -41.05 0.67 -50.52
CA VAL A 584 -39.72 0.39 -51.09
C VAL A 584 -39.84 -0.38 -52.41
N ALA A 585 -40.60 -1.48 -52.45
CA ALA A 585 -40.77 -2.29 -53.66
C ALA A 585 -41.47 -1.53 -54.80
N LEU A 586 -42.51 -0.74 -54.49
CA LEU A 586 -43.20 0.09 -55.48
C LEU A 586 -42.33 1.24 -55.98
N ASN A 587 -41.57 1.91 -55.11
CA ASN A 587 -40.65 2.98 -55.52
C ASN A 587 -39.50 2.43 -56.37
N GLN A 588 -39.02 1.22 -56.10
CA GLN A 588 -38.03 0.53 -56.95
C GLN A 588 -38.61 0.29 -58.35
N LEU A 589 -39.81 -0.30 -58.45
CA LEU A 589 -40.52 -0.51 -59.73
C LEU A 589 -40.77 0.79 -60.51
N LEU A 590 -41.02 1.91 -59.81
CA LEU A 590 -41.28 3.22 -60.41
C LEU A 590 -40.01 4.03 -60.73
N SER A 591 -38.82 3.57 -60.30
CA SER A 591 -37.55 4.30 -60.46
C SER A 591 -36.53 3.57 -61.35
N GLU A 592 -36.94 2.51 -62.06
CA GLU A 592 -36.04 1.56 -62.73
C GLU A 592 -35.33 2.11 -64.00
N GLU A 593 -35.49 3.39 -64.33
CA GLU A 593 -34.68 4.11 -65.34
C GLU A 593 -33.43 4.82 -64.74
N ALA A 594 -33.24 4.83 -63.42
CA ALA A 594 -32.06 5.39 -62.77
C ALA A 594 -30.99 4.31 -62.48
N ALA A 595 -29.97 4.22 -63.32
CA ALA A 595 -28.85 3.29 -63.14
C ALA A 595 -28.09 3.53 -61.82
N SER A 596 -27.63 2.45 -61.18
CA SER A 596 -26.95 2.52 -59.88
C SER A 596 -25.62 3.29 -59.94
N PRO A 597 -25.33 4.18 -58.97
CA PRO A 597 -24.03 4.81 -58.85
C PRO A 597 -22.90 3.78 -58.70
N ALA A 598 -21.71 4.11 -59.20
CA ALA A 598 -20.51 3.30 -59.00
C ALA A 598 -20.19 3.13 -57.50
N PRO A 599 -19.62 1.99 -57.07
CA PRO A 599 -19.27 1.79 -55.67
C PRO A 599 -18.26 2.86 -55.20
N PRO A 600 -18.41 3.40 -53.98
CA PRO A 600 -17.51 4.43 -53.47
C PRO A 600 -16.08 3.91 -53.38
N SER A 601 -15.12 4.83 -53.55
CA SER A 601 -13.70 4.55 -53.37
C SER A 601 -13.44 4.00 -51.96
N ARG A 602 -12.61 2.95 -51.88
CA ARG A 602 -12.18 2.38 -50.58
C ARG A 602 -11.22 3.36 -49.90
N VAL A 603 -11.78 4.26 -49.08
CA VAL A 603 -11.01 5.10 -48.16
C VAL A 603 -10.25 4.19 -47.18
N THR A 604 -8.95 4.40 -47.03
CA THR A 604 -8.11 3.57 -46.15
C THR A 604 -8.29 3.96 -44.68
N GLN A 605 -7.94 3.04 -43.78
CA GLN A 605 -8.05 3.23 -42.33
C GLN A 605 -7.27 4.46 -41.84
N GLU A 606 -6.06 4.69 -42.37
CA GLU A 606 -5.23 5.86 -42.05
C GLU A 606 -5.85 7.17 -42.56
N GLN A 607 -6.45 7.16 -43.76
CA GLN A 607 -7.16 8.31 -44.30
C GLN A 607 -8.38 8.67 -43.46
N LEU A 608 -9.16 7.69 -42.98
CA LEU A 608 -10.30 7.95 -42.09
C LEU A 608 -9.87 8.52 -40.73
N TRP A 609 -8.71 8.12 -40.19
CA TRP A 609 -8.16 8.74 -38.97
C TRP A 609 -7.75 10.20 -39.21
N LEU A 610 -7.05 10.48 -40.32
CA LEU A 610 -6.69 11.84 -40.71
C LEU A 610 -7.93 12.73 -40.92
N PHE A 611 -8.95 12.25 -41.63
CA PHE A 611 -10.19 13.02 -41.86
C PHE A 611 -11.00 13.25 -40.58
N ALA A 612 -11.03 12.28 -39.65
CA ALA A 612 -11.62 12.49 -38.33
C ALA A 612 -10.89 13.60 -37.56
N ARG A 613 -9.55 13.55 -37.51
CA ARG A 613 -8.73 14.54 -36.80
C ARG A 613 -8.74 15.92 -37.45
N GLU A 614 -8.84 16.00 -38.77
CA GLU A 614 -9.04 17.27 -39.49
C GLU A 614 -10.42 17.87 -39.18
N ALA A 615 -11.48 17.06 -39.16
CA ALA A 615 -12.81 17.52 -38.80
C ALA A 615 -12.91 17.99 -37.33
N GLU A 616 -12.22 17.32 -36.39
CA GLU A 616 -12.06 17.78 -35.00
C GLU A 616 -11.41 19.17 -34.91
N VAL A 617 -10.25 19.36 -35.57
CA VAL A 617 -9.51 20.64 -35.57
C VAL A 617 -10.33 21.76 -36.22
N ASN A 618 -11.07 21.45 -37.28
CA ASN A 618 -12.01 22.37 -37.94
C ASN A 618 -13.34 22.54 -37.18
N LYS A 619 -13.55 21.82 -36.07
CA LYS A 619 -14.75 21.82 -35.22
C LYS A 619 -16.05 21.38 -35.92
N ASP A 620 -15.96 20.63 -37.03
CA ASP A 620 -17.10 19.91 -37.58
C ASP A 620 -17.27 18.57 -36.85
N TYR A 621 -17.81 18.66 -35.64
CA TYR A 621 -18.04 17.51 -34.77
C TYR A 621 -19.02 16.49 -35.38
N LYS A 622 -19.90 16.90 -36.30
CA LYS A 622 -20.82 15.97 -36.98
C LYS A 622 -20.06 15.11 -37.99
N LEU A 623 -19.17 15.74 -38.77
CA LEU A 623 -18.32 15.05 -39.73
C LEU A 623 -17.26 14.18 -39.02
N ALA A 624 -16.65 14.67 -37.93
CA ALA A 624 -15.71 13.90 -37.11
C ALA A 624 -16.36 12.64 -36.53
N SER A 625 -17.54 12.76 -35.91
CA SER A 625 -18.32 11.63 -35.37
C SER A 625 -18.62 10.58 -36.45
N LEU A 626 -19.00 11.04 -37.66
CA LEU A 626 -19.26 10.16 -38.80
C LEU A 626 -18.00 9.41 -39.27
N TYR A 627 -16.83 10.05 -39.31
CA TYR A 627 -15.58 9.36 -39.66
C TYR A 627 -15.14 8.36 -38.59
N HIS A 628 -15.26 8.68 -37.29
CA HIS A 628 -14.99 7.71 -36.22
C HIS A 628 -15.93 6.50 -36.28
N GLN A 629 -17.23 6.72 -36.51
CA GLN A 629 -18.20 5.63 -36.72
C GLN A 629 -17.87 4.79 -37.97
N GLN A 630 -17.37 5.39 -39.05
CA GLN A 630 -16.90 4.64 -40.22
C GLN A 630 -15.67 3.77 -39.92
N ARG A 631 -14.74 4.23 -39.06
CA ARG A 631 -13.58 3.42 -38.62
C ARG A 631 -14.02 2.20 -37.83
N LEU A 632 -14.89 2.40 -36.83
CA LEU A 632 -15.49 1.32 -36.03
C LEU A 632 -16.31 0.33 -36.89
N ALA A 633 -16.96 0.81 -37.95
CA ALA A 633 -17.68 -0.03 -38.90
C ALA A 633 -16.76 -0.79 -39.89
N GLN A 634 -15.50 -0.37 -40.09
CA GLN A 634 -14.50 -1.13 -40.85
C GLN A 634 -13.86 -2.24 -40.00
N ASP A 635 -13.53 -1.96 -38.74
CA ASP A 635 -13.02 -2.97 -37.80
C ASP A 635 -13.48 -2.69 -36.36
N GLN A 636 -14.33 -3.57 -35.84
CA GLN A 636 -14.85 -3.51 -34.48
C GLN A 636 -13.87 -4.07 -33.43
N HIS A 637 -12.86 -4.83 -33.84
CA HIS A 637 -11.88 -5.47 -32.93
C HIS A 637 -10.64 -4.61 -32.71
N ASN A 638 -10.52 -3.47 -33.40
CA ASN A 638 -9.42 -2.54 -33.22
C ASN A 638 -9.64 -1.64 -31.99
N LEU A 639 -8.96 -1.97 -30.89
CA LEU A 639 -9.02 -1.23 -29.63
C LEU A 639 -8.75 0.28 -29.80
N GLN A 640 -7.82 0.67 -30.67
CA GLN A 640 -7.48 2.09 -30.85
C GLN A 640 -8.65 2.90 -31.43
N TYR A 641 -9.53 2.28 -32.22
CA TYR A 641 -10.68 2.99 -32.80
C TYR A 641 -11.73 3.30 -31.72
N TRP A 642 -11.87 2.43 -30.72
CA TRP A 642 -12.71 2.66 -29.54
C TRP A 642 -12.10 3.73 -28.62
N LEU A 643 -10.78 3.72 -28.41
CA LEU A 643 -10.09 4.78 -27.66
C LEU A 643 -10.24 6.16 -28.33
N ASP A 644 -9.97 6.24 -29.64
CA ASP A 644 -10.07 7.50 -30.38
C ASP A 644 -11.50 8.07 -30.33
N TYR A 645 -12.52 7.24 -30.52
CA TYR A 645 -13.92 7.68 -30.50
C TYR A 645 -14.41 8.03 -29.08
N GLY A 646 -13.97 7.29 -28.06
CA GLY A 646 -14.26 7.62 -26.67
C GLY A 646 -13.63 8.95 -26.24
N ALA A 647 -12.38 9.22 -26.65
CA ALA A 647 -11.71 10.49 -26.41
C ALA A 647 -12.40 11.66 -27.16
N PHE A 648 -12.90 11.41 -28.38
CA PHE A 648 -13.73 12.35 -29.11
C PHE A 648 -15.08 12.62 -28.40
N CYS A 649 -15.75 11.60 -27.85
CA CYS A 649 -16.97 11.81 -27.06
C CYS A 649 -16.71 12.60 -25.76
N LEU A 650 -15.57 12.41 -25.09
CA LEU A 650 -15.15 13.26 -23.96
C LEU A 650 -14.98 14.73 -24.37
N LEU A 651 -14.38 15.01 -25.54
CA LEU A 651 -14.26 16.37 -26.08
C LEU A 651 -15.61 17.04 -26.36
N LEU A 652 -16.70 16.28 -26.45
CA LEU A 652 -18.07 16.75 -26.61
C LEU A 652 -18.90 16.71 -25.31
N GLU A 653 -18.28 16.44 -24.16
CA GLU A 653 -18.96 16.25 -22.86
C GLU A 653 -19.94 15.05 -22.86
N GLU A 654 -19.87 14.15 -23.85
CA GLU A 654 -20.72 12.95 -23.98
C GLU A 654 -20.19 11.76 -23.17
N ALA A 655 -19.99 11.98 -21.86
CA ALA A 655 -19.32 11.05 -20.94
C ALA A 655 -19.89 9.62 -20.97
N THR A 656 -21.20 9.44 -21.11
CA THR A 656 -21.84 8.11 -21.18
C THR A 656 -21.46 7.33 -22.45
N LYS A 657 -21.31 8.01 -23.60
CA LYS A 657 -20.82 7.35 -24.84
C LYS A 657 -19.33 7.05 -24.74
N ALA A 658 -18.55 7.92 -24.10
CA ALA A 658 -17.15 7.66 -23.81
C ALA A 658 -16.99 6.43 -22.91
N GLN A 659 -17.84 6.28 -21.88
CA GLN A 659 -17.89 5.09 -21.02
C GLN A 659 -18.14 3.82 -21.85
N GLU A 660 -19.17 3.79 -22.70
CA GLU A 660 -19.43 2.64 -23.59
C GLU A 660 -18.21 2.32 -24.46
N CYS A 661 -17.55 3.33 -25.04
CA CYS A 661 -16.40 3.12 -25.92
C CYS A 661 -15.18 2.55 -25.19
N PHE A 662 -14.81 3.10 -24.03
CA PHE A 662 -13.68 2.59 -23.24
C PHE A 662 -13.99 1.22 -22.61
N GLN A 663 -15.25 0.94 -22.27
CA GLN A 663 -15.69 -0.41 -21.89
C GLN A 663 -15.59 -1.41 -23.06
N GLN A 664 -15.91 -1.02 -24.30
CA GLN A 664 -15.64 -1.89 -25.45
C GLN A 664 -14.12 -2.12 -25.64
N ALA A 665 -13.29 -1.09 -25.46
CA ALA A 665 -11.83 -1.23 -25.50
C ALA A 665 -11.31 -2.24 -24.46
N LEU A 666 -11.72 -2.13 -23.19
CA LEU A 666 -11.37 -3.10 -22.14
C LEU A 666 -11.94 -4.50 -22.38
N SER A 667 -13.07 -4.63 -23.06
CA SER A 667 -13.61 -5.95 -23.42
C SER A 667 -12.79 -6.67 -24.51
N LEU A 668 -11.97 -5.94 -25.28
CA LEU A 668 -11.05 -6.48 -26.28
C LEU A 668 -9.68 -6.81 -25.67
N ASP A 669 -9.16 -5.94 -24.80
CA ASP A 669 -7.92 -6.15 -24.03
C ASP A 669 -8.10 -5.66 -22.58
N PRO A 670 -8.38 -6.56 -21.63
CA PRO A 670 -8.55 -6.20 -20.21
C PRO A 670 -7.29 -5.69 -19.52
N GLN A 671 -6.10 -5.81 -20.13
CA GLN A 671 -4.83 -5.33 -19.54
C GLN A 671 -4.36 -4.00 -20.16
N ASN A 672 -5.23 -3.35 -20.95
CA ASN A 672 -4.90 -2.14 -21.65
C ASN A 672 -4.86 -0.91 -20.72
N ILE A 673 -3.67 -0.54 -20.24
CA ILE A 673 -3.47 0.58 -19.30
C ILE A 673 -4.14 1.90 -19.77
N PRO A 674 -4.02 2.36 -21.04
CA PRO A 674 -4.75 3.53 -21.51
C PRO A 674 -6.28 3.41 -21.36
N SER A 675 -6.84 2.23 -21.66
CA SER A 675 -8.28 1.99 -21.54
C SER A 675 -8.74 1.97 -20.07
N LEU A 676 -7.95 1.39 -19.15
CA LEU A 676 -8.22 1.43 -17.72
C LEU A 676 -8.21 2.87 -17.19
N LEU A 677 -7.17 3.64 -17.51
CA LEU A 677 -7.04 5.04 -17.07
C LEU A 677 -8.18 5.92 -17.62
N LEU A 678 -8.60 5.71 -18.86
CA LEU A 678 -9.72 6.44 -19.46
C LEU A 678 -11.08 6.01 -18.88
N CYS A 679 -11.28 4.73 -18.55
CA CYS A 679 -12.43 4.29 -17.76
C CYS A 679 -12.45 4.91 -16.35
N GLY A 680 -11.30 5.00 -15.68
CA GLY A 680 -11.17 5.68 -14.39
C GLY A 680 -11.54 7.16 -14.46
N VAL A 681 -11.03 7.89 -15.47
CA VAL A 681 -11.37 9.31 -15.70
C VAL A 681 -12.87 9.49 -15.99
N VAL A 682 -13.48 8.65 -16.84
CA VAL A 682 -14.93 8.74 -17.10
C VAL A 682 -15.75 8.38 -15.86
N ALA A 683 -15.32 7.41 -15.06
CA ALA A 683 -15.97 7.09 -13.79
C ALA A 683 -15.92 8.28 -12.80
N VAL A 684 -14.84 9.06 -12.78
CA VAL A 684 -14.76 10.31 -12.01
C VAL A 684 -15.75 11.37 -12.52
N GLU A 685 -15.81 11.62 -13.83
CA GLU A 685 -16.78 12.56 -14.43
C GLU A 685 -18.24 12.16 -14.15
N LEU A 686 -18.52 10.84 -14.10
CA LEU A 686 -19.83 10.27 -13.74
C LEU A 686 -20.05 10.12 -12.23
N GLN A 687 -19.10 10.55 -11.38
CA GLN A 687 -19.13 10.47 -9.91
C GLN A 687 -19.17 9.03 -9.34
N HIS A 688 -18.79 8.03 -10.14
CA HIS A 688 -18.64 6.63 -9.77
C HIS A 688 -17.28 6.36 -9.12
N TYR A 689 -16.99 7.01 -7.98
CA TYR A 689 -15.64 7.02 -7.39
C TYR A 689 -15.14 5.62 -6.94
N GLU A 690 -16.03 4.71 -6.54
CA GLU A 690 -15.66 3.31 -6.21
C GLU A 690 -15.18 2.52 -7.44
N GLU A 691 -15.79 2.76 -8.61
CA GLU A 691 -15.35 2.15 -9.88
C GLU A 691 -14.02 2.76 -10.33
N ALA A 692 -13.89 4.09 -10.21
CA ALA A 692 -12.68 4.84 -10.55
C ALA A 692 -11.45 4.36 -9.77
N GLU A 693 -11.57 4.14 -8.44
CA GLU A 693 -10.48 3.62 -7.62
C GLU A 693 -9.97 2.27 -8.15
N VAL A 694 -10.87 1.34 -8.48
CA VAL A 694 -10.51 0.02 -9.02
C VAL A 694 -9.76 0.15 -10.35
N PHE A 695 -10.22 1.02 -11.26
CA PHE A 695 -9.55 1.25 -12.55
C PHE A 695 -8.14 1.86 -12.38
N PHE A 696 -7.97 2.83 -11.48
CA PHE A 696 -6.66 3.46 -11.21
C PHE A 696 -5.71 2.51 -10.46
N GLU A 697 -6.21 1.74 -9.48
CA GLU A 697 -5.41 0.72 -8.79
C GLU A 697 -4.91 -0.37 -9.74
N ASP A 698 -5.76 -0.89 -10.65
CA ASP A 698 -5.38 -1.94 -11.59
C ASP A 698 -4.36 -1.44 -12.62
N ALA A 699 -4.54 -0.22 -13.15
CA ALA A 699 -3.56 0.42 -14.01
C ALA A 699 -2.18 0.57 -13.32
N CYS A 700 -2.15 1.00 -12.05
CA CYS A 700 -0.92 1.10 -11.26
C CYS A 700 -0.34 -0.27 -10.84
N CYS A 701 -1.12 -1.35 -10.91
CA CYS A 701 -0.65 -2.72 -10.68
C CYS A 701 -0.09 -3.38 -11.94
N LEU A 702 -0.67 -3.10 -13.11
CA LEU A 702 -0.22 -3.62 -14.40
C LEU A 702 1.05 -2.91 -14.90
N GLU A 703 1.14 -1.59 -14.76
CA GLU A 703 2.36 -0.83 -15.07
C GLU A 703 2.84 0.03 -13.88
N PRO A 704 3.53 -0.56 -12.89
CA PRO A 704 4.14 0.19 -11.79
C PRO A 704 5.16 1.25 -12.23
N SER A 705 5.67 1.17 -13.47
CA SER A 705 6.56 2.15 -14.11
C SER A 705 5.84 3.29 -14.83
N SER A 706 4.51 3.39 -14.74
CA SER A 706 3.72 4.41 -15.43
C SER A 706 3.57 5.67 -14.56
N VAL A 707 4.36 6.72 -14.87
CA VAL A 707 4.23 8.02 -14.18
C VAL A 707 2.80 8.58 -14.34
N VAL A 708 2.18 8.35 -15.51
CA VAL A 708 0.82 8.82 -15.82
C VAL A 708 -0.24 8.14 -14.94
N ALA A 709 -0.15 6.81 -14.74
CA ALA A 709 -1.11 6.09 -13.91
C ALA A 709 -1.03 6.57 -12.45
N TRP A 710 0.17 6.65 -11.88
CA TRP A 710 0.37 7.16 -10.52
C TRP A 710 -0.05 8.63 -10.35
N THR A 711 0.18 9.49 -11.36
CA THR A 711 -0.29 10.88 -11.32
C THR A 711 -1.82 10.97 -11.35
N LEU A 712 -2.50 10.19 -12.19
CA LEU A 712 -3.97 10.17 -12.25
C LEU A 712 -4.59 9.59 -10.97
N ALA A 713 -4.00 8.53 -10.41
CA ALA A 713 -4.40 8.02 -9.10
C ALA A 713 -4.23 9.07 -7.99
N GLY A 714 -3.12 9.82 -8.00
CA GLY A 714 -2.88 10.91 -7.04
C GLY A 714 -3.93 12.01 -7.12
N LEU A 715 -4.23 12.49 -8.33
CA LEU A 715 -5.27 13.49 -8.59
C LEU A 715 -6.69 12.99 -8.22
N PHE A 716 -6.97 11.71 -8.44
CA PHE A 716 -8.21 11.08 -7.99
C PHE A 716 -8.33 11.08 -6.46
N TYR A 717 -7.28 10.68 -5.74
CA TYR A 717 -7.30 10.70 -4.27
C TYR A 717 -7.32 12.12 -3.69
N GLU A 718 -6.70 13.09 -4.36
CA GLU A 718 -6.79 14.52 -4.02
C GLU A 718 -8.23 15.04 -4.16
N LEU A 719 -8.94 14.66 -5.23
CA LEU A 719 -10.36 14.96 -5.44
C LEU A 719 -11.29 14.31 -4.38
N GLN A 720 -10.84 13.25 -3.70
CA GLN A 720 -11.56 12.58 -2.61
C GLN A 720 -11.13 13.04 -1.21
N ASP A 721 -10.37 14.15 -1.09
CA ASP A 721 -9.72 14.62 0.16
C ASP A 721 -8.80 13.57 0.84
N ASN A 722 -8.46 12.48 0.15
CA ASN A 722 -7.68 11.35 0.65
C ASN A 722 -6.18 11.62 0.53
N ASN A 723 -5.73 12.64 1.27
CA ASN A 723 -4.36 13.15 1.31
C ASN A 723 -3.29 12.06 1.48
N ILE A 724 -3.56 10.99 2.23
CA ILE A 724 -2.61 9.89 2.46
C ILE A 724 -2.32 9.11 1.17
N GLN A 725 -3.36 8.73 0.42
CA GLN A 725 -3.19 8.00 -0.83
C GLN A 725 -2.71 8.92 -1.97
N ALA A 726 -3.11 10.19 -1.96
CA ALA A 726 -2.62 11.20 -2.90
C ALA A 726 -1.10 11.40 -2.74
N GLU A 727 -0.60 11.64 -1.52
CA GLU A 727 0.84 11.81 -1.26
C GLU A 727 1.65 10.56 -1.66
N MET A 728 1.13 9.37 -1.39
CA MET A 728 1.74 8.10 -1.81
C MET A 728 1.83 7.97 -3.32
N ALA A 729 0.73 8.20 -4.04
CA ALA A 729 0.69 8.08 -5.50
C ALA A 729 1.63 9.10 -6.17
N PHE A 730 1.67 10.35 -5.69
CA PHE A 730 2.64 11.34 -6.17
C PHE A 730 4.10 11.00 -5.77
N ARG A 731 4.33 10.36 -4.61
CA ARG A 731 5.66 9.88 -4.18
C ARG A 731 6.16 8.77 -5.11
N GLU A 732 5.33 7.80 -5.47
CA GLU A 732 5.69 6.75 -6.44
C GLU A 732 5.84 7.30 -7.86
N ALA A 733 4.97 8.19 -8.33
CA ALA A 733 5.15 8.90 -9.61
C ALA A 733 6.51 9.61 -9.69
N LYS A 734 6.92 10.28 -8.61
CA LYS A 734 8.22 10.96 -8.48
C LYS A 734 9.40 9.98 -8.47
N LYS A 735 9.31 8.86 -7.73
CA LYS A 735 10.34 7.79 -7.74
C LYS A 735 10.52 7.20 -9.14
N VAL A 736 9.42 6.89 -9.82
CA VAL A 736 9.42 6.37 -11.19
C VAL A 736 10.05 7.37 -12.17
N LEU A 737 9.66 8.65 -12.10
CA LEU A 737 10.24 9.71 -12.93
C LEU A 737 11.75 9.86 -12.70
N GLN A 738 12.21 9.88 -11.45
CA GLN A 738 13.64 9.93 -11.13
C GLN A 738 14.39 8.66 -11.58
N ALA A 739 13.76 7.49 -11.54
CA ALA A 739 14.33 6.26 -12.08
C ALA A 739 14.41 6.27 -13.62
N GLN A 740 13.49 6.97 -14.31
CA GLN A 740 13.57 7.22 -15.75
C GLN A 740 14.68 8.22 -16.08
N GLU A 741 14.79 9.35 -15.36
CA GLU A 741 15.90 10.32 -15.50
C GLU A 741 17.27 9.62 -15.30
N ARG A 742 17.42 8.85 -14.21
CA ARG A 742 18.64 8.06 -13.91
C ARG A 742 18.99 7.03 -15.01
N ARG A 743 18.05 6.66 -15.89
CA ARG A 743 18.24 5.72 -17.02
C ARG A 743 18.59 6.40 -18.35
N ILE A 744 18.73 7.74 -18.39
CA ILE A 744 19.11 8.50 -19.61
C ILE A 744 20.54 9.07 -19.44
N PRO A 745 21.61 8.31 -19.75
CA PRO A 745 22.98 8.77 -19.59
C PRO A 745 23.44 9.57 -20.82
N GLY A 746 23.27 10.90 -20.82
CA GLY A 746 23.85 11.74 -21.88
C GLY A 746 23.23 13.12 -22.14
N ALA A 747 22.98 13.93 -21.10
CA ALA A 747 22.52 15.32 -21.29
C ALA A 747 23.02 16.34 -20.24
N ALA A 748 23.80 15.91 -19.23
CA ALA A 748 24.04 16.68 -18.01
C ALA A 748 25.52 17.09 -17.75
N GLU A 749 26.43 16.87 -18.71
CA GLU A 749 27.78 17.46 -18.71
C GLU A 749 28.06 18.04 -20.10
N GLY A 750 28.06 19.37 -20.21
CA GLY A 750 28.25 20.11 -21.45
C GLY A 750 27.91 21.60 -21.28
N GLU A 751 28.90 22.47 -21.46
CA GLU A 751 28.78 23.90 -21.14
C GLU A 751 28.01 24.73 -22.18
N GLY A 752 27.32 25.77 -21.69
CA GLY A 752 27.24 27.09 -22.32
C GLY A 752 26.80 27.19 -23.80
N GLY A 753 25.50 27.21 -24.06
CA GLY A 753 24.98 27.67 -25.36
C GLY A 753 23.46 27.89 -25.37
N GLU A 754 23.01 29.14 -25.50
CA GLU A 754 21.60 29.47 -25.68
C GLU A 754 21.07 28.90 -27.00
N LYS A 755 20.14 27.94 -26.94
CA LYS A 755 19.23 27.60 -28.05
C LYS A 755 17.83 27.30 -27.52
N HIS A 756 16.83 27.84 -28.20
CA HIS A 756 15.42 27.63 -27.86
C HIS A 756 15.04 26.15 -27.90
N ILE A 757 14.29 25.72 -26.87
CA ILE A 757 13.64 24.41 -26.83
C ILE A 757 12.41 24.44 -27.76
N PRO A 758 12.32 23.58 -28.79
CA PRO A 758 11.06 23.30 -29.46
C PRO A 758 10.24 22.34 -28.59
N ALA A 759 8.98 22.68 -28.31
CA ALA A 759 8.10 21.83 -27.50
C ALA A 759 7.49 20.72 -28.36
N GLU A 760 8.06 19.51 -28.35
CA GLU A 760 7.44 18.34 -28.97
C GLU A 760 7.91 17.00 -28.38
N CYS A 761 7.08 16.38 -27.54
CA CYS A 761 7.15 14.94 -27.20
C CYS A 761 5.77 14.36 -26.85
N VAL A 762 4.75 14.73 -27.64
CA VAL A 762 3.57 13.88 -27.87
C VAL A 762 3.50 13.64 -29.37
N ARG A 763 4.02 12.50 -29.83
CA ARG A 763 3.91 12.06 -31.23
C ARG A 763 3.18 10.74 -31.32
N SER A 764 2.01 10.79 -31.94
CA SER A 764 1.27 9.65 -32.46
C SER A 764 2.06 8.94 -33.59
N PRO A 765 1.81 7.64 -33.81
CA PRO A 765 2.40 6.90 -34.93
C PRO A 765 1.58 7.10 -36.22
N SER A 766 2.15 7.75 -37.23
CA SER A 766 1.64 7.76 -38.61
C SER A 766 2.77 8.03 -39.61
N PRO A 767 3.01 7.19 -40.63
CA PRO A 767 4.08 7.38 -41.60
C PRO A 767 3.74 8.43 -42.68
N GLY A 768 4.73 9.21 -43.11
CA GLY A 768 4.63 10.11 -44.26
C GLY A 768 5.12 9.46 -45.57
N PRO A 769 4.57 9.81 -46.74
CA PRO A 769 4.85 9.11 -47.99
C PRO A 769 6.19 9.50 -48.63
N GLY A 770 6.91 8.51 -49.15
CA GLY A 770 8.04 8.72 -50.06
C GLY A 770 7.61 8.63 -51.52
N GLU A 771 7.81 9.69 -52.30
CA GLU A 771 7.78 9.61 -53.77
C GLU A 771 9.07 8.98 -54.33
N ARG A 772 9.10 8.77 -55.65
CA ARG A 772 9.86 7.68 -56.28
C ARG A 772 11.28 8.06 -56.74
N VAL A 773 12.23 7.17 -56.44
CA VAL A 773 13.14 6.45 -57.39
C VAL A 773 13.61 7.25 -58.61
N PRO A 774 14.92 7.52 -58.74
CA PRO A 774 15.85 6.50 -59.28
C PRO A 774 16.50 5.56 -58.25
#